data_AF-A0A8X6F417-F1
#
_entry.id   AF-A0A8X6F417-F1
#
_cell.length_a   1.000
_cell.length_b   1.000
_cell.length_c   1.000
_cell.angle_alpha   90.00
_cell.angle_beta   90.00
_cell.angle_gamma   90.00
#
_symmetry.space_group_name_H-M   'P 1'
#
loop_
_entity.id
_entity.type
_entity.pdbx_description
1 polymer ?
#
loop_
_entity_poly.entity_id
_entity_poly.type
_entity_poly.pdbx_seq_one_letter_code
_entity_poly.pdbx_strand_id
1 'polypeptide(L)'
;MNSPSLSDLGDLSRLDDVSFDTSTPVVKKRFKRAEQSILNSCNITSEFLNDDFPNDFFPSDMPTEKIDTPDAVNKELLTSSFINGSNSLQIFPENELECAELKKEEVNNEDEDFFGNCQSQVVRSQSLKSSKNNNILQNSFSPSAFLSKSPQFSPGSNTSISNDIIQKLKHNISSSPKTLLSRQAKRSSLLFALDEAQKLQEQLSQTSVGPFFGLPSKISELLRCHKGIDELYPWQNECLVLPAVKQKRNLIYSLPTSGGKTLVAEILIMRELLCYFKDAILVLPYISLVQEKVRGLAPFAIDLDFVIEECAGIKGTIPPRKRRKRHTLYICTIEKAHSLVNSMIEAKRMEEIGLIVVDELHMIGEKGGRGAVLESLLSKVIFISKRTQIIGMSATLSNMSDLLQFLNAEVYEKDFRPIELKEYVKVGKELYELVDKHSEEWRLVRNLDFGYTKEMLARDPDMITGLILEVIPQNSCLVFCPTKKHCENVAKMVCQFLPDSVLSHKKDEKGSLLKTLKEEGNGNVCEILTESFKYGIAYHHSGLTMDERKLIEEAYQNGVLCCLICTSTLAAGVNLPAKRVILRAPYIGMEFITLSRYKQMIGRAGRAGIDDSGESILIIKPTDRFNVGKLLTSDMDSCQSNFITDPERLHTLILSLAGLEIANTVSDVYSFMDHTLAAIQNRKVGCTPSSVIEDTIKTLIEHNLIQYDTASADKFFTTNLGKAAFRGGVDIATVEEFLIRLSQGLNGLVLHSYLHLLYLITPTEFSTSVPFSADIFYQAYTSLSAHDIAVAEQIGVSERTVMLMASGRSFGKNQMILRHFYISLILYDLWNQNSVWSVARKYNVHRGVVQNLLNSASALAGTLNNFCQELNDFWAYKLLLPDFVKQLSYCVTMELIPLMELPAVKRGRAKQLYVAGYKTLPDIAKAHPRDMVEKIVHLPYKTANQIISAAKMILMEKAETLREEAELLMEEFDKNFSMLEIGNISVNF
;
A
#
# COMPACT_ATOMS: atom_id res chain seq x y z
N MET A 1 -12.20 18.61 59.86
CA MET A 1 -12.38 20.05 60.22
C MET A 1 -12.27 20.87 58.95
N ASN A 2 -13.14 21.86 58.80
CA ASN A 2 -13.13 22.94 57.80
C ASN A 2 -13.10 22.55 56.30
N SER A 3 -14.27 22.23 55.78
CA SER A 3 -14.66 22.47 54.39
C SER A 3 -15.16 23.93 54.21
N PRO A 4 -15.03 24.54 53.02
CA PRO A 4 -15.89 25.65 52.56
C PRO A 4 -17.14 25.12 51.83
N SER A 5 -18.18 25.97 51.73
CA SER A 5 -19.55 25.60 51.34
C SER A 5 -19.93 25.93 49.89
N LEU A 6 -20.91 25.18 49.35
CA LEU A 6 -21.70 25.62 48.20
C LEU A 6 -22.70 26.71 48.65
N SER A 7 -22.48 27.98 48.30
CA SER A 7 -23.49 29.03 48.52
C SER A 7 -23.36 30.32 47.70
N ASP A 8 -22.65 30.33 46.56
CA ASP A 8 -22.57 31.49 45.65
C ASP A 8 -23.01 31.14 44.22
N LEU A 9 -24.27 30.73 44.08
CA LEU A 9 -24.96 30.61 42.79
C LEU A 9 -25.58 31.95 42.42
N GLY A 10 -24.90 32.71 41.56
CA GLY A 10 -25.50 33.81 40.83
C GLY A 10 -26.44 33.28 39.76
N ASP A 11 -27.70 33.70 39.81
CA ASP A 11 -28.77 33.26 38.91
C ASP A 11 -28.47 33.63 37.44
N LEU A 12 -28.42 32.62 36.56
CA LEU A 12 -28.19 32.76 35.12
C LEU A 12 -29.26 32.03 34.29
N SER A 13 -30.51 32.14 34.73
CA SER A 13 -31.70 31.77 33.96
C SER A 13 -32.00 32.80 32.83
N ARG A 14 -31.09 32.97 31.86
CA ARG A 14 -31.31 33.69 30.57
C ARG A 14 -30.07 33.65 29.64
N LEU A 15 -29.92 32.61 28.82
CA LEU A 15 -29.06 32.60 27.62
C LEU A 15 -29.60 31.61 26.56
N ASP A 16 -30.84 31.83 26.13
CA ASP A 16 -31.25 31.48 24.77
C ASP A 16 -31.07 32.72 23.88
N ASP A 17 -30.85 32.51 22.58
CA ASP A 17 -30.54 33.51 21.53
C ASP A 17 -29.17 34.21 21.59
N VAL A 18 -28.14 33.60 21.01
CA VAL A 18 -27.03 34.32 20.36
C VAL A 18 -26.59 33.64 19.05
N SER A 19 -26.86 34.29 17.92
CA SER A 19 -26.18 34.04 16.65
C SER A 19 -24.74 34.54 16.69
N PHE A 20 -23.76 33.72 16.26
CA PHE A 20 -22.35 34.11 16.26
C PHE A 20 -22.04 35.24 15.27
N ASP A 21 -21.77 36.44 15.78
CA ASP A 21 -21.16 37.54 15.03
C ASP A 21 -19.64 37.58 15.28
N THR A 22 -18.86 37.76 14.21
CA THR A 22 -17.45 37.32 14.15
C THR A 22 -16.41 38.38 14.55
N SER A 23 -16.82 39.45 15.24
CA SER A 23 -15.95 40.61 15.52
C SER A 23 -15.82 41.00 17.00
N THR A 24 -15.09 40.22 17.82
CA THR A 24 -14.59 40.71 19.12
C THR A 24 -13.11 40.38 19.39
N PRO A 25 -12.34 41.28 20.03
CA PRO A 25 -10.88 41.16 20.17
C PRO A 25 -10.41 40.14 21.23
N VAL A 26 -11.32 39.52 21.98
CA VAL A 26 -10.99 38.50 23.00
C VAL A 26 -10.41 37.23 22.35
N VAL A 27 -10.94 36.86 21.18
CA VAL A 27 -10.47 35.71 20.38
C VAL A 27 -8.99 35.91 20.00
N LYS A 28 -8.61 37.10 19.51
CA LYS A 28 -7.21 37.44 19.16
C LYS A 28 -6.23 37.33 20.35
N LYS A 29 -6.70 37.45 21.61
CA LYS A 29 -5.87 37.26 22.81
C LYS A 29 -5.67 35.80 23.21
N ARG A 30 -6.60 34.89 22.88
CA ARG A 30 -6.41 33.43 23.04
C ARG A 30 -5.50 32.86 21.95
N PHE A 31 -5.68 33.26 20.69
CA PHE A 31 -4.81 32.79 19.57
C PHE A 31 -3.32 33.09 19.77
N LYS A 32 -2.95 34.28 20.28
CA LYS A 32 -1.54 34.60 20.59
C LYS A 32 -0.93 33.77 21.72
N ARG A 33 -1.74 33.16 22.61
CA ARG A 33 -1.22 32.25 23.65
C ARG A 33 -0.96 30.84 23.10
N ALA A 34 -1.75 30.38 22.13
CA ALA A 34 -1.51 29.11 21.44
C ALA A 34 -0.21 29.14 20.63
N GLU A 35 0.03 30.19 19.83
CA GLU A 35 1.31 30.38 19.09
C GLU A 35 2.54 30.33 20.02
N GLN A 36 2.42 30.94 21.21
CA GLN A 36 3.51 30.98 22.20
C GLN A 36 3.73 29.62 22.89
N SER A 37 2.69 28.78 23.00
CA SER A 37 2.77 27.45 23.61
C SER A 37 3.46 26.46 22.69
N ILE A 38 3.13 26.49 21.39
CA ILE A 38 3.72 25.61 20.36
C ILE A 38 5.21 25.92 20.13
N LEU A 39 5.63 27.17 20.31
CA LEU A 39 7.05 27.55 20.27
C LEU A 39 7.85 27.04 21.48
N ASN A 40 7.19 26.75 22.61
CA ASN A 40 7.84 26.31 23.85
C ASN A 40 7.85 24.79 24.03
N SER A 41 7.06 24.03 23.26
CA SER A 41 7.09 22.55 23.30
C SER A 41 8.30 21.94 22.58
N CYS A 42 9.00 22.71 21.74
CA CYS A 42 10.22 22.27 21.05
C CYS A 42 11.48 22.42 21.93
N ASN A 43 11.51 21.76 23.09
CA ASN A 43 12.66 21.77 24.01
C ASN A 43 13.90 21.11 23.40
N ILE A 44 14.73 21.91 22.73
CA ILE A 44 16.17 21.68 22.62
C ILE A 44 16.82 22.56 23.69
N THR A 45 17.37 21.94 24.74
CA THR A 45 17.97 22.66 25.86
C THR A 45 19.24 23.38 25.44
N SER A 46 19.28 24.69 25.66
CA SER A 46 20.41 25.57 25.34
C SER A 46 21.49 25.54 26.44
N GLU A 47 22.03 24.36 26.74
CA GLU A 47 23.17 24.17 27.65
C GLU A 47 24.29 23.41 26.93
N PHE A 48 25.01 24.11 26.05
CA PHE A 48 26.41 23.85 25.62
C PHE A 48 26.89 25.01 24.72
N LEU A 49 26.84 26.24 25.24
CA LEU A 49 27.46 27.43 24.64
C LEU A 49 28.04 28.31 25.74
N ASN A 50 29.13 27.82 26.36
CA ASN A 50 30.13 28.59 27.10
C ASN A 50 31.30 27.64 27.39
N ASP A 51 32.27 27.60 26.49
CA ASP A 51 33.67 27.26 26.78
C ASP A 51 34.54 27.91 25.70
N ASP A 52 35.63 28.54 26.12
CA ASP A 52 36.46 29.40 25.28
C ASP A 52 37.27 28.62 24.24
N PHE A 53 37.24 29.06 22.98
CA PHE A 53 38.24 28.66 21.98
C PHE A 53 39.46 29.58 22.08
N PRO A 54 40.67 29.07 22.38
CA PRO A 54 41.89 29.86 22.26
C PRO A 54 42.21 30.11 20.77
N ASN A 55 42.55 31.35 20.44
CA ASN A 55 43.20 31.68 19.18
C ASN A 55 44.59 31.05 19.14
N ASP A 56 44.92 30.31 18.08
CA ASP A 56 46.25 30.36 17.44
C ASP A 56 46.26 29.59 16.10
N PHE A 57 47.24 29.93 15.24
CA PHE A 57 47.57 29.31 13.95
C PHE A 57 46.65 29.54 12.73
N PHE A 58 46.74 30.76 12.18
CA PHE A 58 46.94 30.92 10.73
C PHE A 58 48.45 30.97 10.41
N PRO A 59 48.96 30.26 9.39
CA PRO A 59 50.21 30.60 8.74
C PRO A 59 49.92 31.63 7.64
N SER A 60 50.31 32.88 7.86
CA SER A 60 50.61 33.81 6.78
C SER A 60 51.93 33.38 6.12
N ASP A 61 51.97 33.33 4.79
CA ASP A 61 53.02 34.00 4.01
C ASP A 61 52.76 33.89 2.50
N MET A 62 52.59 35.05 1.87
CA MET A 62 52.69 35.26 0.43
C MET A 62 54.03 35.93 0.12
N PRO A 63 54.69 35.60 -1.00
CA PRO A 63 55.54 36.54 -1.71
C PRO A 63 54.79 37.16 -2.90
N THR A 64 54.97 38.45 -3.10
CA THR A 64 54.25 39.28 -4.08
C THR A 64 54.96 39.40 -5.43
N GLU A 65 54.13 39.63 -6.46
CA GLU A 65 54.36 40.40 -7.69
C GLU A 65 55.64 40.21 -8.53
N LYS A 66 55.44 39.99 -9.82
CA LYS A 66 55.91 40.96 -10.83
C LYS A 66 55.02 41.01 -12.07
N ILE A 67 54.96 42.21 -12.63
CA ILE A 67 54.18 42.65 -13.78
C ILE A 67 54.91 42.24 -15.08
N ASP A 68 54.19 41.88 -16.14
CA ASP A 68 54.43 42.41 -17.49
C ASP A 68 53.35 42.02 -18.52
N THR A 69 52.99 43.01 -19.34
CA THR A 69 52.27 42.96 -20.63
C THR A 69 53.00 43.98 -21.52
N PRO A 70 53.14 43.83 -22.86
CA PRO A 70 51.99 43.67 -23.76
C PRO A 70 52.31 42.94 -25.11
N ASP A 71 51.50 43.26 -26.13
CA ASP A 71 51.62 43.03 -27.58
C ASP A 71 51.32 41.62 -28.12
N ALA A 72 50.36 41.37 -29.05
CA ALA A 72 49.81 42.05 -30.24
C ALA A 72 50.36 41.48 -31.57
N VAL A 73 49.68 41.81 -32.69
CA VAL A 73 49.93 41.36 -34.08
C VAL A 73 49.46 39.93 -34.39
N ASN A 74 48.72 39.58 -35.45
CA ASN A 74 47.79 40.21 -36.41
C ASN A 74 47.54 39.16 -37.52
N LYS A 75 46.35 39.18 -38.15
CA LYS A 75 46.11 38.84 -39.58
C LYS A 75 46.28 37.36 -40.04
N GLU A 76 45.59 36.83 -41.07
CA GLU A 76 44.51 37.34 -41.95
C GLU A 76 43.80 36.20 -42.74
N LEU A 77 42.58 36.49 -43.27
CA LEU A 77 42.00 36.08 -44.57
C LEU A 77 41.91 34.57 -44.93
N LEU A 78 40.72 33.97 -45.13
CA LEU A 78 39.67 34.13 -46.18
C LEU A 78 39.84 33.22 -47.43
N THR A 79 38.69 32.95 -48.06
CA THR A 79 38.46 32.27 -49.38
C THR A 79 38.71 30.76 -49.45
N SER A 80 38.16 30.01 -50.41
CA SER A 80 36.76 29.76 -50.80
C SER A 80 36.75 28.91 -52.09
N SER A 81 36.01 27.79 -52.06
CA SER A 81 35.20 27.25 -53.18
C SER A 81 35.82 26.53 -54.42
N PHE A 82 35.16 25.41 -54.81
CA PHE A 82 35.06 24.79 -56.15
C PHE A 82 36.34 24.13 -56.77
N ILE A 83 36.32 23.15 -57.70
CA ILE A 83 35.25 22.47 -58.49
C ILE A 83 35.66 21.03 -58.94
N ASN A 84 34.65 20.16 -59.20
CA ASN A 84 34.54 18.92 -60.02
C ASN A 84 35.72 17.99 -60.43
N GLY A 85 35.41 16.68 -60.45
CA GLY A 85 35.96 15.64 -61.34
C GLY A 85 34.97 14.44 -61.45
N SER A 86 34.78 13.83 -62.62
CA SER A 86 33.55 13.05 -62.96
C SER A 86 33.78 11.66 -63.59
N ASN A 87 32.69 10.89 -63.74
CA ASN A 87 32.48 9.72 -64.65
C ASN A 87 33.02 8.34 -64.17
N SER A 88 32.40 7.17 -64.47
CA SER A 88 31.06 6.81 -65.02
C SER A 88 30.86 5.27 -65.15
N LEU A 89 29.60 4.78 -65.24
CA LEU A 89 29.16 3.44 -65.77
C LEU A 89 29.52 2.21 -64.90
N GLN A 90 28.80 1.06 -64.83
CA GLN A 90 27.66 0.42 -65.57
C GLN A 90 26.86 -0.48 -64.58
N ILE A 91 25.51 -0.47 -64.53
CA ILE A 91 24.51 -1.42 -65.12
C ILE A 91 24.43 -2.86 -64.53
N PHE A 92 23.18 -3.23 -64.15
CA PHE A 92 22.56 -4.49 -63.67
C PHE A 92 22.80 -5.78 -64.50
N PRO A 93 22.53 -7.02 -63.96
CA PRO A 93 21.17 -7.62 -63.93
C PRO A 93 20.77 -8.47 -62.70
N GLU A 94 19.50 -8.86 -62.68
CA GLU A 94 18.80 -9.77 -61.74
C GLU A 94 18.71 -11.23 -62.29
N ASN A 95 18.13 -12.14 -61.47
CA ASN A 95 17.38 -13.38 -61.79
C ASN A 95 18.06 -14.78 -61.73
N GLU A 96 17.16 -15.78 -61.60
CA GLU A 96 17.30 -17.27 -61.51
C GLU A 96 17.40 -17.80 -60.04
N LEU A 97 16.42 -18.47 -59.40
CA LEU A 97 15.25 -19.34 -59.75
C LEU A 97 15.63 -20.85 -59.93
N GLU A 98 14.80 -21.73 -59.36
CA GLU A 98 14.82 -23.22 -59.37
C GLU A 98 15.96 -23.95 -58.61
N CYS A 99 15.87 -25.22 -58.18
CA CYS A 99 14.82 -26.11 -57.63
C CYS A 99 15.41 -27.54 -57.67
N ALA A 100 15.55 -28.21 -56.52
CA ALA A 100 15.62 -29.68 -56.35
C ALA A 100 15.53 -29.97 -54.82
N GLU A 101 14.68 -30.85 -54.27
CA GLU A 101 14.51 -32.29 -54.53
C GLU A 101 15.76 -33.15 -54.21
N LEU A 102 15.71 -34.33 -53.56
CA LEU A 102 14.69 -35.03 -52.75
C LEU A 102 15.37 -36.27 -52.10
N LYS A 103 14.60 -37.05 -51.31
CA LYS A 103 14.86 -38.41 -50.77
C LYS A 103 15.77 -38.50 -49.53
N LYS A 104 15.32 -39.07 -48.39
CA LYS A 104 14.63 -40.36 -48.08
C LYS A 104 15.57 -41.58 -48.17
N GLU A 105 15.60 -42.42 -47.13
CA GLU A 105 14.78 -43.63 -46.91
C GLU A 105 15.00 -44.08 -45.43
N GLU A 106 13.97 -44.33 -44.61
CA GLU A 106 13.14 -45.57 -44.48
C GLU A 106 13.93 -46.73 -43.78
N VAL A 107 13.42 -47.66 -42.94
CA VAL A 107 12.05 -48.08 -42.50
C VAL A 107 12.23 -48.96 -41.22
N ASN A 108 11.40 -49.00 -40.16
CA ASN A 108 10.09 -49.69 -39.88
C ASN A 108 9.77 -49.40 -38.37
N ASN A 109 8.55 -49.21 -37.83
CA ASN A 109 7.22 -49.87 -37.92
C ASN A 109 7.00 -51.08 -36.99
N GLU A 110 6.00 -50.93 -36.10
CA GLU A 110 4.99 -51.87 -35.53
C GLU A 110 4.39 -51.14 -34.29
N ASP A 111 3.24 -50.47 -34.43
CA ASP A 111 1.85 -50.92 -34.08
C ASP A 111 1.49 -50.61 -32.60
N GLU A 112 0.26 -50.21 -32.19
CA GLU A 112 -1.06 -50.16 -32.84
C GLU A 112 -1.73 -48.77 -32.73
N ASP A 113 -2.69 -48.49 -33.61
CA ASP A 113 -3.51 -47.27 -33.65
C ASP A 113 -5.01 -47.64 -33.58
N PHE A 114 -5.85 -46.90 -32.85
CA PHE A 114 -7.30 -47.19 -32.79
C PHE A 114 -8.20 -45.95 -32.58
N PHE A 115 -8.24 -45.05 -33.57
CA PHE A 115 -9.40 -44.17 -33.79
C PHE A 115 -9.52 -43.76 -35.25
N GLY A 116 -10.67 -44.03 -35.88
CA GLY A 116 -10.90 -43.61 -37.26
C GLY A 116 -12.38 -43.44 -37.63
N ASN A 117 -12.68 -42.28 -38.22
CA ASN A 117 -13.78 -42.03 -39.18
C ASN A 117 -15.25 -42.20 -38.68
N CYS A 118 -16.27 -41.55 -39.24
CA CYS A 118 -16.36 -40.43 -40.19
C CYS A 118 -17.76 -39.77 -40.14
N GLN A 119 -17.85 -38.56 -40.67
CA GLN A 119 -18.97 -38.00 -41.47
C GLN A 119 -20.44 -38.05 -40.97
N SER A 120 -20.97 -36.84 -40.75
CA SER A 120 -22.27 -36.32 -41.22
C SER A 120 -23.37 -37.28 -41.71
N GLN A 121 -24.59 -37.15 -41.15
CA GLN A 121 -25.81 -37.08 -41.96
C GLN A 121 -27.01 -36.41 -41.26
N VAL A 122 -27.70 -35.54 -42.01
CA VAL A 122 -29.09 -35.13 -41.80
C VAL A 122 -29.99 -36.22 -42.40
N VAL A 123 -31.20 -36.48 -41.86
CA VAL A 123 -32.47 -36.75 -42.59
C VAL A 123 -33.58 -37.34 -41.68
N ARG A 124 -34.73 -36.64 -41.61
CA ARG A 124 -36.18 -37.06 -41.66
C ARG A 124 -36.70 -38.32 -40.92
N SER A 125 -38.00 -38.57 -40.71
CA SER A 125 -39.28 -37.79 -40.58
C SER A 125 -40.47 -38.79 -40.62
N GLN A 126 -41.60 -38.53 -39.95
CA GLN A 126 -43.02 -38.90 -40.30
C GLN A 126 -43.94 -38.45 -39.12
N SER A 127 -44.99 -37.61 -39.24
CA SER A 127 -46.28 -37.67 -39.98
C SER A 127 -47.29 -38.66 -39.36
N LEU A 128 -48.60 -38.43 -39.14
CA LEU A 128 -49.59 -37.37 -39.48
C LEU A 128 -50.58 -37.18 -38.30
N LYS A 129 -51.27 -36.04 -38.09
CA LYS A 129 -52.62 -35.66 -38.64
C LYS A 129 -53.14 -34.38 -37.91
N SER A 130 -54.13 -33.58 -38.35
CA SER A 130 -54.63 -33.21 -39.70
C SER A 130 -55.76 -32.13 -39.65
N SER A 131 -55.54 -30.92 -40.21
CA SER A 131 -56.56 -29.87 -40.56
C SER A 131 -57.27 -29.12 -39.38
N LYS A 132 -57.70 -27.85 -39.44
CA LYS A 132 -58.08 -26.92 -40.56
C LYS A 132 -57.83 -25.42 -40.24
N ASN A 133 -57.59 -24.66 -41.31
CA ASN A 133 -58.09 -23.31 -41.66
C ASN A 133 -57.84 -22.04 -40.81
N ASN A 134 -57.00 -21.18 -41.40
CA ASN A 134 -57.32 -19.83 -41.92
C ASN A 134 -57.11 -18.53 -41.12
N ASN A 135 -56.49 -17.60 -41.86
CA ASN A 135 -56.41 -16.13 -41.79
C ASN A 135 -55.22 -15.52 -41.01
N ILE A 136 -54.24 -14.86 -41.65
CA ILE A 136 -54.27 -13.58 -42.44
C ILE A 136 -54.50 -12.39 -41.48
N LEU A 137 -53.63 -11.38 -41.32
CA LEU A 137 -52.40 -10.96 -42.02
C LEU A 137 -51.53 -10.05 -41.08
N GLN A 138 -50.24 -9.87 -41.43
CA GLN A 138 -49.39 -8.63 -41.44
C GLN A 138 -49.87 -7.34 -40.72
N ASN A 139 -49.02 -6.39 -40.25
CA ASN A 139 -47.55 -6.23 -40.33
C ASN A 139 -47.04 -5.18 -39.29
N SER A 140 -45.71 -5.03 -39.24
CA SER A 140 -44.91 -3.91 -38.68
C SER A 140 -45.52 -2.49 -38.70
N PHE A 141 -45.09 -1.60 -37.78
CA PHE A 141 -44.34 -0.36 -38.10
C PHE A 141 -43.84 0.40 -36.85
N SER A 142 -42.81 1.24 -37.04
CA SER A 142 -42.24 2.23 -36.11
C SER A 142 -42.37 3.64 -36.75
N PRO A 143 -41.70 4.71 -36.28
CA PRO A 143 -41.87 5.45 -35.02
C PRO A 143 -42.20 6.97 -35.24
N SER A 144 -42.19 7.76 -34.15
CA SER A 144 -41.84 9.21 -34.05
C SER A 144 -42.91 10.26 -33.63
N ALA A 145 -42.46 11.12 -32.70
CA ALA A 145 -42.79 12.53 -32.38
C ALA A 145 -44.22 13.12 -32.50
N PHE A 146 -44.63 13.89 -31.47
CA PHE A 146 -45.05 15.30 -31.61
C PHE A 146 -45.05 16.05 -30.26
N LEU A 147 -45.03 17.38 -30.29
CA LEU A 147 -44.75 18.28 -29.17
C LEU A 147 -45.90 19.29 -28.92
N SER A 148 -46.08 19.71 -27.66
CA SER A 148 -46.78 20.92 -27.18
C SER A 148 -48.33 20.99 -27.23
N LYS A 149 -48.96 21.17 -26.06
CA LYS A 149 -49.46 22.47 -25.54
C LYS A 149 -50.25 22.28 -24.23
N SER A 150 -50.18 23.28 -23.34
CA SER A 150 -50.97 23.36 -22.11
C SER A 150 -52.29 24.11 -22.32
N PRO A 151 -53.24 23.93 -21.40
CA PRO A 151 -54.04 25.04 -20.89
C PRO A 151 -53.92 25.17 -19.36
N GLN A 152 -54.01 26.40 -18.86
CA GLN A 152 -54.10 26.70 -17.43
C GLN A 152 -55.58 26.68 -16.98
N PHE A 153 -55.86 26.20 -15.76
CA PHE A 153 -56.90 26.75 -14.89
C PHE A 153 -56.60 26.43 -13.40
N SER A 154 -57.30 27.13 -12.50
CA SER A 154 -56.94 27.44 -11.11
C SER A 154 -57.36 26.37 -10.06
N PRO A 155 -56.98 26.50 -8.76
CA PRO A 155 -57.00 25.38 -7.82
C PRO A 155 -58.39 25.10 -7.22
N GLY A 156 -58.71 23.81 -7.04
CA GLY A 156 -59.93 23.34 -6.38
C GLY A 156 -59.75 21.91 -5.87
N SER A 157 -60.21 21.65 -4.65
CA SER A 157 -60.09 20.37 -3.93
C SER A 157 -60.73 19.19 -4.66
N ASN A 158 -60.05 18.04 -4.71
CA ASN A 158 -60.65 16.77 -5.18
C ASN A 158 -59.99 15.50 -4.58
N THR A 159 -60.13 15.32 -3.27
CA THR A 159 -59.95 14.00 -2.63
C THR A 159 -61.20 13.15 -2.83
N SER A 160 -61.33 12.44 -3.95
CA SER A 160 -62.46 11.52 -4.17
C SER A 160 -62.16 10.30 -5.05
N ILE A 161 -61.36 10.44 -6.13
CA ILE A 161 -61.24 9.38 -7.15
C ILE A 161 -60.44 8.14 -6.67
N SER A 162 -59.43 8.32 -5.82
CA SER A 162 -58.60 7.21 -5.34
C SER A 162 -59.33 6.25 -4.39
N ASN A 163 -60.33 6.74 -3.64
CA ASN A 163 -61.02 5.94 -2.61
C ASN A 163 -61.96 4.88 -3.23
N ASP A 164 -62.62 5.19 -4.33
CA ASP A 164 -63.51 4.25 -5.04
C ASP A 164 -62.76 3.07 -5.65
N ILE A 165 -61.52 3.29 -6.12
CA ILE A 165 -60.66 2.23 -6.64
C ILE A 165 -60.20 1.31 -5.50
N ILE A 166 -59.82 1.89 -4.35
CA ILE A 166 -59.40 1.15 -3.16
C ILE A 166 -60.55 0.32 -2.57
N GLN A 167 -61.79 0.83 -2.53
CA GLN A 167 -62.95 0.06 -2.06
C GLN A 167 -63.28 -1.11 -2.99
N LYS A 168 -63.22 -0.93 -4.32
CA LYS A 168 -63.45 -2.02 -5.29
C LYS A 168 -62.40 -3.12 -5.19
N LEU A 169 -61.14 -2.79 -4.90
CA LEU A 169 -60.08 -3.77 -4.64
C LEU A 169 -60.31 -4.53 -3.32
N LYS A 170 -60.71 -3.84 -2.25
CA LYS A 170 -61.02 -4.49 -0.96
C LYS A 170 -62.17 -5.50 -1.04
N HIS A 171 -63.20 -5.23 -1.85
CA HIS A 171 -64.34 -6.15 -2.01
C HIS A 171 -63.98 -7.44 -2.78
N ASN A 172 -62.98 -7.41 -3.68
CA ASN A 172 -62.57 -8.63 -4.40
C ASN A 172 -61.72 -9.57 -3.51
N ILE A 173 -60.97 -9.04 -2.56
CA ILE A 173 -60.06 -9.81 -1.69
C ILE A 173 -60.81 -10.64 -0.62
N SER A 174 -62.02 -10.24 -0.23
CA SER A 174 -62.78 -10.91 0.85
C SER A 174 -63.49 -12.21 0.45
N SER A 175 -63.39 -12.66 -0.81
CA SER A 175 -64.22 -13.75 -1.35
C SER A 175 -63.53 -15.12 -1.52
N SER A 176 -62.28 -15.31 -1.08
CA SER A 176 -61.51 -16.56 -1.28
C SER A 176 -61.08 -17.25 0.04
N PRO A 177 -61.76 -18.31 0.52
CA PRO A 177 -61.51 -18.94 1.82
C PRO A 177 -60.46 -20.07 1.79
N LYS A 178 -59.29 -19.87 1.12
CA LYS A 178 -58.25 -20.92 1.00
C LYS A 178 -56.84 -20.56 1.47
N THR A 179 -56.57 -19.30 1.84
CA THR A 179 -55.19 -18.82 2.10
C THR A 179 -54.70 -19.01 3.54
N LEU A 180 -55.58 -19.02 4.56
CA LEU A 180 -55.19 -19.06 5.98
C LEU A 180 -54.44 -20.33 6.39
N LEU A 181 -54.91 -21.52 5.97
CA LEU A 181 -54.23 -22.80 6.27
C LEU A 181 -52.83 -22.90 5.66
N SER A 182 -52.56 -22.18 4.56
CA SER A 182 -51.24 -22.19 3.91
C SER A 182 -50.16 -21.43 4.67
N ARG A 183 -50.51 -20.38 5.44
CA ARG A 183 -49.55 -19.55 6.18
C ARG A 183 -48.99 -20.29 7.40
N GLN A 184 -49.81 -21.05 8.13
CA GLN A 184 -49.33 -21.88 9.25
C GLN A 184 -48.45 -23.05 8.75
N ALA A 185 -48.86 -23.75 7.70
CA ALA A 185 -48.06 -24.82 7.09
C ALA A 185 -46.71 -24.33 6.53
N LYS A 186 -46.68 -23.13 5.90
CA LYS A 186 -45.43 -22.51 5.47
C LYS A 186 -44.54 -22.09 6.64
N ARG A 187 -45.10 -21.54 7.73
CA ARG A 187 -44.30 -21.12 8.89
C ARG A 187 -43.70 -22.30 9.64
N SER A 188 -44.42 -23.42 9.78
CA SER A 188 -43.87 -24.65 10.33
C SER A 188 -42.86 -25.30 9.38
N SER A 189 -43.12 -25.33 8.08
CA SER A 189 -42.16 -25.81 7.06
C SER A 189 -40.88 -24.97 7.00
N LEU A 190 -40.97 -23.66 7.23
CA LEU A 190 -39.82 -22.74 7.20
C LEU A 190 -39.03 -22.79 8.52
N LEU A 191 -39.69 -22.97 9.67
CA LEU A 191 -39.02 -23.29 10.93
C LEU A 191 -38.36 -24.68 10.88
N PHE A 192 -39.00 -25.67 10.27
CA PHE A 192 -38.42 -26.99 10.04
C PHE A 192 -37.22 -26.89 9.09
N ALA A 193 -37.34 -26.16 7.97
CA ALA A 193 -36.22 -25.92 7.06
C ALA A 193 -35.08 -25.10 7.69
N LEU A 194 -35.36 -24.22 8.66
CA LEU A 194 -34.33 -23.50 9.43
C LEU A 194 -33.65 -24.39 10.48
N ASP A 195 -34.40 -25.24 11.18
CA ASP A 195 -33.87 -26.23 12.12
C ASP A 195 -33.08 -27.33 11.37
N GLU A 196 -33.57 -27.76 10.20
CA GLU A 196 -32.89 -28.67 9.28
C GLU A 196 -31.69 -28.01 8.62
N ALA A 197 -31.73 -26.71 8.30
CA ALA A 197 -30.56 -25.94 7.84
C ALA A 197 -29.53 -25.71 8.95
N GLN A 198 -29.94 -25.46 10.20
CA GLN A 198 -29.02 -25.39 11.35
C GLN A 198 -28.40 -26.76 11.63
N LYS A 199 -29.17 -27.84 11.59
CA LYS A 199 -28.67 -29.22 11.72
C LYS A 199 -27.78 -29.62 10.54
N LEU A 200 -28.10 -29.19 9.32
CA LEU A 200 -27.21 -29.31 8.17
C LEU A 200 -25.96 -28.47 8.32
N GLN A 201 -26.01 -27.29 8.96
CA GLN A 201 -24.85 -26.44 9.19
C GLN A 201 -23.95 -27.00 10.30
N GLU A 202 -24.53 -27.61 11.34
CA GLU A 202 -23.82 -28.40 12.36
C GLU A 202 -23.25 -29.71 11.78
N GLN A 203 -23.98 -30.41 10.91
CA GLN A 203 -23.48 -31.58 10.17
C GLN A 203 -22.46 -31.22 9.07
N LEU A 204 -22.56 -30.06 8.44
CA LEU A 204 -21.56 -29.51 7.52
C LEU A 204 -20.34 -28.98 8.28
N SER A 205 -20.46 -28.57 9.54
CA SER A 205 -19.29 -28.38 10.41
C SER A 205 -18.60 -29.71 10.78
N GLN A 206 -19.25 -30.85 10.50
CA GLN A 206 -18.64 -32.17 10.43
C GLN A 206 -18.25 -32.54 8.97
N THR A 207 -17.99 -31.57 8.08
CA THR A 207 -17.28 -31.85 6.83
C THR A 207 -16.07 -32.70 7.14
N SER A 208 -15.92 -33.81 6.42
CA SER A 208 -14.79 -34.72 6.58
C SER A 208 -13.49 -33.94 6.40
N VAL A 209 -12.84 -33.64 7.52
CA VAL A 209 -11.52 -33.02 7.64
C VAL A 209 -10.60 -33.75 6.69
N GLY A 210 -10.30 -33.13 5.55
CA GLY A 210 -9.63 -33.81 4.46
C GLY A 210 -8.22 -34.27 4.86
N PRO A 211 -7.66 -35.28 4.19
CA PRO A 211 -6.41 -35.93 4.62
C PRO A 211 -5.22 -34.95 4.67
N PHE A 212 -5.29 -33.83 3.96
CA PHE A 212 -4.27 -32.79 3.94
C PHE A 212 -4.56 -31.70 4.99
N PHE A 213 -4.27 -31.99 6.27
CA PHE A 213 -4.39 -31.04 7.40
C PHE A 213 -5.80 -30.42 7.60
N GLY A 214 -6.83 -31.13 7.15
CA GLY A 214 -8.23 -30.68 7.15
C GLY A 214 -8.70 -30.05 5.86
N LEU A 215 -7.88 -30.03 4.81
CA LEU A 215 -8.25 -29.64 3.47
C LEU A 215 -8.37 -30.84 2.51
N PRO A 216 -9.14 -30.71 1.41
CA PRO A 216 -9.18 -31.68 0.34
C PRO A 216 -7.79 -31.95 -0.27
N SER A 217 -7.53 -33.19 -0.72
CA SER A 217 -6.26 -33.57 -1.39
C SER A 217 -5.96 -32.76 -2.65
N LYS A 218 -6.98 -32.17 -3.30
CA LYS A 218 -6.80 -31.18 -4.38
C LYS A 218 -5.84 -30.04 -3.97
N ILE A 219 -5.76 -29.67 -2.69
CA ILE A 219 -4.85 -28.60 -2.25
C ILE A 219 -3.38 -29.00 -2.38
N SER A 220 -2.99 -30.24 -2.06
CA SER A 220 -1.59 -30.68 -2.26
C SER A 220 -1.23 -30.74 -3.75
N GLU A 221 -2.18 -31.12 -4.62
CA GLU A 221 -2.02 -31.07 -6.07
C GLU A 221 -1.84 -29.62 -6.57
N LEU A 222 -2.62 -28.67 -6.07
CA LEU A 222 -2.50 -27.25 -6.43
C LEU A 222 -1.22 -26.60 -5.90
N LEU A 223 -0.75 -26.98 -4.70
CA LEU A 223 0.56 -26.55 -4.17
C LEU A 223 1.71 -27.05 -5.05
N ARG A 224 1.62 -28.29 -5.54
CA ARG A 224 2.55 -28.85 -6.51
C ARG A 224 2.52 -28.08 -7.84
N CYS A 225 1.33 -27.92 -8.44
CA CYS A 225 1.17 -27.29 -9.75
C CYS A 225 1.52 -25.79 -9.78
N HIS A 226 1.11 -25.01 -8.76
CA HIS A 226 1.29 -23.55 -8.77
C HIS A 226 2.56 -23.07 -8.06
N LYS A 227 3.13 -23.87 -7.14
CA LYS A 227 4.30 -23.48 -6.34
C LYS A 227 5.49 -24.44 -6.44
N GLY A 228 5.37 -25.58 -7.09
CA GLY A 228 6.43 -26.59 -7.17
C GLY A 228 6.74 -27.24 -5.82
N ILE A 229 5.75 -27.32 -4.93
CA ILE A 229 5.92 -27.87 -3.58
C ILE A 229 5.36 -29.30 -3.57
N ASP A 230 6.25 -30.29 -3.68
CA ASP A 230 5.92 -31.71 -3.55
C ASP A 230 5.72 -32.13 -2.07
N GLU A 231 6.57 -31.65 -1.17
CA GLU A 231 6.58 -32.00 0.26
C GLU A 231 6.71 -30.77 1.16
N LEU A 232 6.14 -30.86 2.37
CA LEU A 232 6.28 -29.85 3.42
C LEU A 232 7.50 -30.15 4.31
N TYR A 233 8.18 -29.11 4.79
CA TYR A 233 9.28 -29.29 5.76
C TYR A 233 8.77 -29.98 7.05
N PRO A 234 9.61 -30.76 7.75
CA PRO A 234 9.21 -31.46 8.98
C PRO A 234 8.55 -30.54 10.01
N TRP A 235 9.10 -29.33 10.20
CA TRP A 235 8.55 -28.34 11.13
C TRP A 235 7.16 -27.82 10.70
N GLN A 236 6.88 -27.71 9.39
CA GLN A 236 5.57 -27.28 8.88
C GLN A 236 4.51 -28.35 9.18
N ASN A 237 4.85 -29.63 8.96
CA ASN A 237 4.00 -30.77 9.31
C ASN A 237 3.69 -30.78 10.81
N GLU A 238 4.72 -30.67 11.66
CA GLU A 238 4.57 -30.58 13.12
C GLU A 238 3.66 -29.43 13.54
N CYS A 239 3.89 -28.23 13.00
CA CYS A 239 3.12 -27.03 13.31
C CYS A 239 1.63 -27.20 12.92
N LEU A 240 1.35 -27.74 11.72
CA LEU A 240 -0.02 -27.96 11.24
C LEU A 240 -0.79 -29.03 12.02
N VAL A 241 -0.11 -29.97 12.69
CA VAL A 241 -0.77 -31.00 13.52
C VAL A 241 -0.93 -30.62 15.00
N LEU A 242 -0.45 -29.43 15.42
CA LEU A 242 -0.53 -28.97 16.80
C LEU A 242 -1.98 -28.96 17.36
N PRO A 243 -2.16 -29.24 18.66
CA PRO A 243 -3.46 -29.11 19.32
C PRO A 243 -4.09 -27.72 19.15
N ALA A 244 -3.33 -26.61 19.27
CA ALA A 244 -3.86 -25.27 19.01
C ALA A 244 -4.42 -25.12 17.60
N VAL A 245 -3.70 -25.60 16.57
CA VAL A 245 -4.13 -25.51 15.17
C VAL A 245 -5.41 -26.31 14.92
N LYS A 246 -5.57 -27.47 15.57
CA LYS A 246 -6.80 -28.29 15.48
C LYS A 246 -7.97 -27.69 16.26
N GLN A 247 -7.69 -27.02 17.39
CA GLN A 247 -8.69 -26.41 18.27
C GLN A 247 -8.98 -24.93 17.93
N LYS A 248 -8.43 -24.41 16.83
CA LYS A 248 -8.47 -22.99 16.42
C LYS A 248 -8.05 -22.00 17.51
N ARG A 249 -7.12 -22.39 18.39
CA ARG A 249 -6.53 -21.49 19.39
C ARG A 249 -5.48 -20.59 18.73
N ASN A 250 -5.24 -19.43 19.33
CA ASN A 250 -4.26 -18.49 18.81
C ASN A 250 -2.85 -19.09 18.85
N LEU A 251 -2.02 -18.75 17.86
CA LEU A 251 -0.70 -19.34 17.68
C LEU A 251 0.30 -18.28 17.22
N ILE A 252 1.44 -18.20 17.88
CA ILE A 252 2.62 -17.49 17.37
C ILE A 252 3.64 -18.55 16.93
N TYR A 253 4.18 -18.43 15.72
CA TYR A 253 5.34 -19.23 15.32
C TYR A 253 6.55 -18.40 14.92
N SER A 254 7.67 -18.73 15.57
CA SER A 254 8.96 -18.05 15.51
C SER A 254 9.95 -18.94 14.77
N LEU A 255 10.39 -18.47 13.60
CA LEU A 255 11.43 -19.13 12.80
C LEU A 255 12.30 -18.08 12.10
N PRO A 256 13.57 -18.36 11.79
CA PRO A 256 14.42 -17.52 10.97
C PRO A 256 13.78 -17.09 9.64
N THR A 257 14.26 -15.98 9.09
CA THR A 257 13.99 -15.61 7.69
C THR A 257 14.46 -16.75 6.76
N SER A 258 13.71 -17.00 5.69
CA SER A 258 13.81 -18.18 4.78
C SER A 258 13.30 -19.53 5.32
N GLY A 259 12.87 -19.65 6.58
CA GLY A 259 12.35 -20.92 7.15
C GLY A 259 11.05 -21.48 6.53
N GLY A 260 10.38 -20.73 5.64
CA GLY A 260 9.15 -21.17 4.96
C GLY A 260 7.83 -20.84 5.69
N LYS A 261 7.83 -19.82 6.56
CA LYS A 261 6.69 -19.44 7.42
C LYS A 261 5.36 -19.31 6.68
N THR A 262 5.32 -18.55 5.59
CA THR A 262 4.09 -18.19 4.87
C THR A 262 3.23 -19.38 4.45
N LEU A 263 3.83 -20.52 4.09
CA LEU A 263 3.09 -21.68 3.58
C LEU A 263 2.11 -22.27 4.61
N VAL A 264 2.49 -22.26 5.90
CA VAL A 264 1.62 -22.69 7.00
C VAL A 264 0.41 -21.75 7.11
N ALA A 265 0.64 -20.43 7.05
CA ALA A 265 -0.45 -19.45 7.03
C ALA A 265 -1.39 -19.61 5.83
N GLU A 266 -0.87 -19.84 4.62
CA GLU A 266 -1.68 -20.03 3.42
C GLU A 266 -2.58 -21.27 3.50
N ILE A 267 -2.06 -22.38 4.03
CA ILE A 267 -2.85 -23.59 4.30
C ILE A 267 -3.97 -23.31 5.31
N LEU A 268 -3.68 -22.57 6.39
CA LEU A 268 -4.69 -22.24 7.40
C LEU A 268 -5.74 -21.24 6.90
N ILE A 269 -5.36 -20.30 6.04
CA ILE A 269 -6.27 -19.39 5.33
C ILE A 269 -7.20 -20.16 4.39
N MET A 270 -6.67 -21.06 3.56
CA MET A 270 -7.50 -21.90 2.68
C MET A 270 -8.49 -22.76 3.49
N ARG A 271 -8.07 -23.27 4.65
CA ARG A 271 -8.95 -24.02 5.55
C ARG A 271 -10.07 -23.16 6.15
N GLU A 272 -9.80 -21.89 6.45
CA GLU A 272 -10.83 -20.96 6.93
C GLU A 272 -11.89 -20.68 5.86
N LEU A 273 -11.45 -20.35 4.65
CA LEU A 273 -12.31 -19.99 3.53
C LEU A 273 -13.16 -21.18 3.04
N LEU A 274 -12.57 -22.38 2.97
CA LEU A 274 -13.18 -23.55 2.30
C LEU A 274 -13.86 -24.55 3.23
N CYS A 275 -13.49 -24.58 4.52
CA CYS A 275 -14.05 -25.56 5.48
C CYS A 275 -14.82 -24.90 6.62
N TYR A 276 -14.42 -23.69 7.06
CA TYR A 276 -15.14 -22.95 8.08
C TYR A 276 -16.13 -21.91 7.51
N PHE A 277 -16.09 -21.64 6.21
CA PHE A 277 -16.97 -20.70 5.52
C PHE A 277 -16.97 -19.31 6.18
N LYS A 278 -15.75 -18.80 6.40
CA LYS A 278 -15.47 -17.50 7.01
C LYS A 278 -14.42 -16.73 6.21
N ASP A 279 -14.53 -15.41 6.27
CA ASP A 279 -13.55 -14.50 5.67
C ASP A 279 -12.25 -14.50 6.49
N ALA A 280 -11.14 -14.21 5.82
CA ALA A 280 -9.81 -14.17 6.44
C ALA A 280 -9.07 -12.87 6.11
N ILE A 281 -8.24 -12.39 7.03
CA ILE A 281 -7.39 -11.21 6.84
C ILE A 281 -5.92 -11.64 6.93
N LEU A 282 -5.13 -11.33 5.89
CA LEU A 282 -3.68 -11.43 5.91
C LEU A 282 -3.06 -10.03 6.00
N VAL A 283 -2.50 -9.71 7.16
CA VAL A 283 -1.85 -8.43 7.47
C VAL A 283 -0.36 -8.50 7.15
N LEU A 284 0.11 -7.58 6.32
CA LEU A 284 1.48 -7.49 5.83
C LEU A 284 2.05 -6.09 6.07
N PRO A 285 3.35 -5.93 6.41
CA PRO A 285 3.91 -4.62 6.76
C PRO A 285 4.14 -3.67 5.56
N TYR A 286 4.08 -4.15 4.31
CA TYR A 286 4.41 -3.35 3.12
C TYR A 286 3.49 -3.63 1.92
N ILE A 287 3.19 -2.59 1.13
CA ILE A 287 2.39 -2.66 -0.11
C ILE A 287 3.00 -3.65 -1.13
N SER A 288 4.34 -3.75 -1.20
CA SER A 288 5.03 -4.71 -2.07
C SER A 288 4.72 -6.16 -1.70
N LEU A 289 4.70 -6.50 -0.41
CA LEU A 289 4.33 -7.83 0.07
C LEU A 289 2.86 -8.14 -0.20
N VAL A 290 1.95 -7.17 0.00
CA VAL A 290 0.53 -7.33 -0.37
C VAL A 290 0.41 -7.74 -1.84
N GLN A 291 1.11 -7.03 -2.74
CA GLN A 291 1.09 -7.33 -4.17
C GLN A 291 1.79 -8.65 -4.53
N GLU A 292 2.84 -9.05 -3.79
CA GLU A 292 3.47 -10.37 -3.92
C GLU A 292 2.47 -11.48 -3.58
N LYS A 293 1.79 -11.39 -2.44
CA LYS A 293 0.83 -12.42 -1.98
C LYS A 293 -0.45 -12.45 -2.83
N VAL A 294 -0.98 -11.32 -3.26
CA VAL A 294 -2.11 -11.27 -4.22
C VAL A 294 -1.76 -12.03 -5.50
N ARG A 295 -0.57 -11.80 -6.09
CA ARG A 295 -0.14 -12.54 -7.29
C ARG A 295 0.06 -14.03 -7.03
N GLY A 296 0.67 -14.39 -5.89
CA GLY A 296 0.96 -15.79 -5.53
C GLY A 296 -0.28 -16.62 -5.17
N LEU A 297 -1.38 -15.98 -4.73
CA LEU A 297 -2.62 -16.64 -4.34
C LEU A 297 -3.75 -16.52 -5.38
N ALA A 298 -3.63 -15.62 -6.37
CA ALA A 298 -4.63 -15.48 -7.44
C ALA A 298 -4.94 -16.79 -8.22
N PRO A 299 -3.99 -17.69 -8.53
CA PRO A 299 -4.32 -18.97 -9.16
C PRO A 299 -5.17 -19.87 -8.26
N PHE A 300 -4.87 -19.92 -6.96
CA PHE A 300 -5.64 -20.67 -5.97
C PHE A 300 -7.06 -20.13 -5.81
N ALA A 301 -7.23 -18.80 -5.84
CA ALA A 301 -8.53 -18.15 -5.79
C ALA A 301 -9.46 -18.57 -6.94
N ILE A 302 -8.90 -18.71 -8.15
CA ILE A 302 -9.63 -19.17 -9.34
C ILE A 302 -9.99 -20.66 -9.22
N ASP A 303 -9.03 -21.52 -8.84
CA ASP A 303 -9.22 -22.98 -8.79
C ASP A 303 -10.07 -23.48 -7.59
N LEU A 304 -10.30 -22.61 -6.60
CA LEU A 304 -11.00 -22.90 -5.34
C LEU A 304 -12.19 -21.96 -5.09
N ASP A 305 -12.52 -21.09 -6.04
CA ASP A 305 -13.69 -20.19 -6.06
C ASP A 305 -13.84 -19.25 -4.84
N PHE A 306 -12.73 -18.75 -4.30
CA PHE A 306 -12.71 -17.69 -3.27
C PHE A 306 -12.26 -16.34 -3.83
N VAL A 307 -12.61 -15.24 -3.15
CA VAL A 307 -12.28 -13.87 -3.58
C VAL A 307 -11.02 -13.36 -2.87
N ILE A 308 -10.15 -12.66 -3.57
CA ILE A 308 -9.02 -11.90 -2.99
C ILE A 308 -9.29 -10.41 -3.16
N GLU A 309 -9.20 -9.63 -2.08
CA GLU A 309 -9.30 -8.16 -2.12
C GLU A 309 -7.96 -7.51 -1.72
N GLU A 310 -7.35 -6.72 -2.62
CA GLU A 310 -6.09 -6.00 -2.40
C GLU A 310 -6.35 -4.69 -1.62
N CYS A 311 -6.09 -4.69 -0.32
CA CYS A 311 -6.33 -3.57 0.57
C CYS A 311 -5.01 -2.86 0.94
N ALA A 312 -4.47 -2.08 0.00
CA ALA A 312 -3.19 -1.38 0.18
C ALA A 312 -3.17 0.02 -0.46
N GLY A 313 -2.63 1.02 0.26
CA GLY A 313 -2.53 2.40 -0.23
C GLY A 313 -3.91 3.00 -0.55
N ILE A 314 -4.15 3.33 -1.81
CA ILE A 314 -5.46 3.83 -2.29
C ILE A 314 -6.47 2.71 -2.62
N LYS A 315 -6.05 1.44 -2.67
CA LYS A 315 -6.91 0.30 -3.00
C LYS A 315 -7.62 -0.27 -1.76
N GLY A 316 -8.59 -1.15 -2.01
CA GLY A 316 -9.46 -1.81 -1.03
C GLY A 316 -10.71 -1.00 -0.74
N THR A 317 -11.87 -1.66 -0.66
CA THR A 317 -13.16 -1.03 -0.36
C THR A 317 -13.39 -1.00 1.15
N ILE A 318 -13.67 0.18 1.71
CA ILE A 318 -14.05 0.34 3.12
C ILE A 318 -15.32 1.23 3.15
N PRO A 319 -16.47 0.74 3.68
CA PRO A 319 -16.70 -0.59 4.26
C PRO A 319 -16.52 -1.74 3.25
N PRO A 320 -16.13 -2.95 3.72
CA PRO A 320 -16.01 -4.13 2.87
C PRO A 320 -17.39 -4.61 2.41
N ARG A 321 -17.47 -5.03 1.15
CA ARG A 321 -18.72 -5.53 0.56
C ARG A 321 -19.14 -6.83 1.20
N LYS A 322 -20.45 -7.00 1.43
CA LYS A 322 -21.00 -8.26 1.95
C LYS A 322 -21.25 -9.21 0.79
N ARG A 323 -20.43 -10.26 0.68
CA ARG A 323 -20.57 -11.33 -0.31
C ARG A 323 -21.33 -12.49 0.33
N ARG A 324 -22.26 -13.12 -0.41
CA ARG A 324 -23.11 -14.22 0.13
C ARG A 324 -22.61 -15.60 -0.27
N LYS A 325 -22.08 -15.73 -1.49
CA LYS A 325 -21.77 -17.02 -2.14
C LYS A 325 -20.30 -17.42 -2.03
N ARG A 326 -19.40 -16.45 -1.86
CA ARG A 326 -17.94 -16.65 -1.77
C ARG A 326 -17.38 -15.94 -0.55
N HIS A 327 -16.36 -16.55 0.06
CA HIS A 327 -15.58 -15.94 1.14
C HIS A 327 -14.43 -15.10 0.60
N THR A 328 -14.07 -14.07 1.35
CA THR A 328 -13.04 -13.10 0.98
C THR A 328 -11.78 -13.29 1.81
N LEU A 329 -10.64 -13.38 1.11
CA LEU A 329 -9.32 -13.14 1.66
C LEU A 329 -8.95 -11.67 1.45
N TYR A 330 -8.97 -10.88 2.52
CA TYR A 330 -8.47 -9.51 2.51
C TYR A 330 -6.96 -9.54 2.72
N ILE A 331 -6.18 -9.08 1.73
CA ILE A 331 -4.72 -8.96 1.84
C ILE A 331 -4.38 -7.48 2.05
N CYS A 332 -3.95 -7.14 3.27
CA CYS A 332 -3.98 -5.79 3.79
C CYS A 332 -2.60 -5.29 4.22
N THR A 333 -2.35 -3.98 4.11
CA THR A 333 -1.34 -3.34 4.99
C THR A 333 -1.89 -3.18 6.41
N ILE A 334 -1.03 -2.94 7.40
CA ILE A 334 -1.41 -2.77 8.81
C ILE A 334 -2.53 -1.72 8.98
N GLU A 335 -2.38 -0.56 8.34
CA GLU A 335 -3.31 0.58 8.42
C GLU A 335 -4.65 0.26 7.77
N LYS A 336 -4.62 -0.47 6.65
CA LYS A 336 -5.82 -0.93 5.94
C LYS A 336 -6.55 -2.04 6.68
N ALA A 337 -5.82 -2.95 7.33
CA ALA A 337 -6.41 -3.98 8.18
C ALA A 337 -7.10 -3.36 9.41
N HIS A 338 -6.50 -2.34 10.03
CA HIS A 338 -7.11 -1.60 11.14
C HIS A 338 -8.38 -0.87 10.70
N SER A 339 -8.31 -0.16 9.56
CA SER A 339 -9.47 0.52 8.97
C SER A 339 -10.61 -0.45 8.61
N LEU A 340 -10.26 -1.62 8.06
CA LEU A 340 -11.19 -2.70 7.74
C LEU A 340 -11.87 -3.26 9.00
N VAL A 341 -11.10 -3.55 10.05
CA VAL A 341 -11.63 -4.02 11.34
C VAL A 341 -12.54 -2.97 11.99
N ASN A 342 -12.13 -1.70 12.03
CA ASN A 342 -12.96 -0.60 12.54
C ASN A 342 -14.32 -0.56 11.81
N SER A 343 -14.31 -0.61 10.47
CA SER A 343 -15.54 -0.58 9.68
C SER A 343 -16.41 -1.84 9.85
N MET A 344 -15.80 -3.01 10.08
CA MET A 344 -16.53 -4.24 10.43
C MET A 344 -17.15 -4.19 11.83
N ILE A 345 -16.56 -3.43 12.76
CA ILE A 345 -17.12 -3.15 14.09
C ILE A 345 -18.31 -2.19 13.97
N GLU A 346 -18.16 -1.05 13.26
CA GLU A 346 -19.26 -0.10 12.97
C GLU A 346 -20.45 -0.81 12.32
N ALA A 347 -20.19 -1.66 11.32
CA ALA A 347 -21.20 -2.43 10.60
C ALA A 347 -21.74 -3.65 11.39
N LYS A 348 -21.24 -3.92 12.60
CA LYS A 348 -21.60 -5.08 13.45
C LYS A 348 -21.46 -6.43 12.72
N ARG A 349 -20.42 -6.55 11.90
CA ARG A 349 -20.12 -7.71 11.02
C ARG A 349 -18.84 -8.47 11.40
N MET A 350 -18.23 -8.17 12.54
CA MET A 350 -16.97 -8.79 12.98
C MET A 350 -17.01 -10.34 13.02
N GLU A 351 -18.18 -10.95 13.25
CA GLU A 351 -18.37 -12.40 13.21
C GLU A 351 -18.17 -13.04 11.82
N GLU A 352 -18.07 -12.26 10.75
CA GLU A 352 -17.76 -12.75 9.40
C GLU A 352 -16.27 -13.14 9.27
N ILE A 353 -15.38 -12.53 10.07
CA ILE A 353 -13.93 -12.81 10.06
C ILE A 353 -13.58 -13.98 10.99
N GLY A 354 -13.16 -15.10 10.41
CA GLY A 354 -12.79 -16.31 11.13
C GLY A 354 -11.32 -16.41 11.51
N LEU A 355 -10.43 -15.82 10.70
CA LEU A 355 -8.97 -15.87 10.88
C LEU A 355 -8.31 -14.52 10.56
N ILE A 356 -7.37 -14.10 11.40
CA ILE A 356 -6.43 -13.02 11.12
C ILE A 356 -5.02 -13.56 11.24
N VAL A 357 -4.25 -13.46 10.14
CA VAL A 357 -2.82 -13.77 10.11
C VAL A 357 -2.03 -12.46 10.07
N VAL A 358 -1.05 -12.31 10.95
CA VAL A 358 -0.11 -11.19 10.97
C VAL A 358 1.28 -11.71 10.59
N ASP A 359 1.80 -11.25 9.44
CA ASP A 359 3.19 -11.45 9.07
C ASP A 359 4.09 -10.41 9.72
N GLU A 360 5.33 -10.81 10.03
CA GLU A 360 6.31 -10.01 10.78
C GLU A 360 5.71 -9.37 12.06
N LEU A 361 5.06 -10.18 12.91
CA LEU A 361 4.39 -9.74 14.15
C LEU A 361 5.28 -8.84 15.05
N HIS A 362 6.60 -9.01 15.00
CA HIS A 362 7.56 -8.14 15.70
C HIS A 362 7.42 -6.64 15.37
N MET A 363 6.81 -6.30 14.23
CA MET A 363 6.49 -4.91 13.84
C MET A 363 5.55 -4.22 14.85
N ILE A 364 4.90 -4.95 15.76
CA ILE A 364 4.14 -4.38 16.89
C ILE A 364 5.02 -3.51 17.81
N GLY A 365 6.31 -3.85 17.93
CA GLY A 365 7.31 -3.08 18.67
C GLY A 365 8.07 -2.04 17.85
N GLU A 366 7.71 -1.84 16.57
CA GLU A 366 8.33 -0.79 15.76
C GLU A 366 7.95 0.59 16.33
N LYS A 367 8.95 1.41 16.62
CA LYS A 367 8.73 2.80 17.09
C LYS A 367 8.06 3.62 16.00
N GLY A 368 6.97 4.31 16.36
CA GLY A 368 6.16 5.12 15.47
C GLY A 368 4.74 4.58 15.31
N GLY A 369 4.00 5.11 14.32
CA GLY A 369 2.56 4.84 14.21
C GLY A 369 2.16 3.38 13.97
N ARG A 370 2.96 2.62 13.19
CA ARG A 370 2.53 1.28 12.72
C ARG A 370 2.40 0.25 13.84
N GLY A 371 3.30 0.24 14.81
CA GLY A 371 3.24 -0.68 15.96
C GLY A 371 1.97 -0.45 16.81
N ALA A 372 1.68 0.81 17.13
CA ALA A 372 0.45 1.20 17.83
C ALA A 372 -0.83 0.83 17.05
N VAL A 373 -0.85 1.01 15.73
CA VAL A 373 -1.99 0.63 14.88
C VAL A 373 -2.20 -0.89 14.87
N LEU A 374 -1.12 -1.68 14.82
CA LEU A 374 -1.19 -3.14 14.90
C LEU A 374 -1.66 -3.63 16.28
N GLU A 375 -1.16 -3.03 17.36
CA GLU A 375 -1.63 -3.35 18.72
C GLU A 375 -3.11 -2.97 18.88
N SER A 376 -3.53 -1.80 18.41
CA SER A 376 -4.94 -1.35 18.41
C SER A 376 -5.86 -2.30 17.65
N LEU A 377 -5.42 -2.79 16.48
CA LEU A 377 -6.15 -3.78 15.68
C LEU A 377 -6.36 -5.06 16.49
N LEU A 378 -5.28 -5.66 17.00
CA LEU A 378 -5.33 -6.95 17.68
C LEU A 378 -6.13 -6.86 18.99
N SER A 379 -5.96 -5.78 19.75
CA SER A 379 -6.69 -5.54 21.01
C SER A 379 -8.21 -5.43 20.77
N LYS A 380 -8.64 -4.74 19.70
CA LYS A 380 -10.06 -4.66 19.28
C LYS A 380 -10.63 -6.03 18.89
N VAL A 381 -9.86 -6.83 18.15
CA VAL A 381 -10.29 -8.18 17.76
C VAL A 381 -10.47 -9.06 19.00
N ILE A 382 -9.51 -9.05 19.92
CA ILE A 382 -9.53 -9.82 21.18
C ILE A 382 -10.70 -9.40 22.07
N PHE A 383 -10.97 -8.09 22.18
CA PHE A 383 -12.06 -7.56 23.01
C PHE A 383 -13.44 -7.93 22.46
N ILE A 384 -13.64 -7.84 21.14
CA ILE A 384 -14.96 -7.95 20.50
C ILE A 384 -15.27 -9.38 20.05
N SER A 385 -14.30 -10.09 19.47
CA SER A 385 -14.52 -11.41 18.86
C SER A 385 -13.83 -12.53 19.64
N LYS A 386 -14.65 -13.38 20.26
CA LYS A 386 -14.21 -14.62 20.91
C LYS A 386 -14.07 -15.81 19.93
N ARG A 387 -14.38 -15.61 18.63
CA ARG A 387 -14.39 -16.67 17.61
C ARG A 387 -13.29 -16.53 16.55
N THR A 388 -12.72 -15.34 16.39
CA THR A 388 -11.68 -15.07 15.39
C THR A 388 -10.34 -15.60 15.88
N GLN A 389 -9.74 -16.54 15.13
CA GLN A 389 -8.40 -17.03 15.43
C GLN A 389 -7.36 -15.99 15.01
N ILE A 390 -6.31 -15.79 15.82
CA ILE A 390 -5.17 -14.93 15.53
C ILE A 390 -3.92 -15.80 15.37
N ILE A 391 -3.20 -15.61 14.26
CA ILE A 391 -1.95 -16.29 13.95
C ILE A 391 -0.84 -15.26 13.72
N GLY A 392 0.20 -15.30 14.54
CA GLY A 392 1.39 -14.46 14.41
C GLY A 392 2.56 -15.21 13.77
N MET A 393 3.17 -14.65 12.73
CA MET A 393 4.44 -15.13 12.17
C MET A 393 5.54 -14.12 12.51
N SER A 394 6.71 -14.59 12.95
CA SER A 394 7.85 -13.68 13.18
C SER A 394 9.21 -14.34 12.95
N ALA A 395 10.25 -13.51 12.79
CA ALA A 395 11.61 -13.86 13.18
C ALA A 395 11.72 -14.04 14.71
N THR A 396 12.88 -14.50 15.20
CA THR A 396 13.16 -14.71 16.62
C THR A 396 12.99 -13.42 17.44
N LEU A 397 12.41 -13.52 18.64
CA LEU A 397 12.06 -12.40 19.52
C LEU A 397 12.50 -12.65 20.95
N SER A 398 12.98 -11.61 21.64
CA SER A 398 13.46 -11.70 23.02
C SER A 398 12.32 -11.79 24.05
N ASN A 399 11.23 -11.02 23.87
CA ASN A 399 10.13 -10.94 24.84
C ASN A 399 8.86 -11.74 24.44
N MET A 400 9.03 -12.93 23.84
CA MET A 400 7.93 -13.80 23.39
C MET A 400 6.84 -14.02 24.47
N SER A 401 7.22 -14.08 25.75
CA SER A 401 6.26 -14.24 26.86
C SER A 401 5.20 -13.14 26.96
N ASP A 402 5.53 -11.89 26.59
CA ASP A 402 4.56 -10.79 26.58
C ASP A 402 3.51 -11.00 25.49
N LEU A 403 3.97 -11.39 24.29
CA LEU A 403 3.12 -11.58 23.11
C LEU A 403 2.20 -12.79 23.25
N LEU A 404 2.67 -13.88 23.88
CA LEU A 404 1.84 -15.05 24.17
C LEU A 404 0.73 -14.72 25.17
N GLN A 405 1.03 -13.92 26.20
CA GLN A 405 0.04 -13.44 27.15
C GLN A 405 -0.96 -12.47 26.49
N PHE A 406 -0.47 -11.57 25.62
CA PHE A 406 -1.29 -10.58 24.90
C PHE A 406 -2.28 -11.26 23.94
N LEU A 407 -1.79 -12.17 23.10
CA LEU A 407 -2.63 -12.86 22.11
C LEU A 407 -3.36 -14.09 22.67
N ASN A 408 -3.15 -14.44 23.95
CA ASN A 408 -3.60 -15.70 24.56
C ASN A 408 -3.29 -16.92 23.65
N ALA A 409 -2.02 -17.01 23.24
CA ALA A 409 -1.56 -17.88 22.16
C ALA A 409 -0.61 -18.99 22.63
N GLU A 410 -0.60 -20.12 21.92
CA GLU A 410 0.52 -21.07 21.99
C GLU A 410 1.72 -20.57 21.17
N VAL A 411 2.90 -21.13 21.45
CA VAL A 411 4.13 -20.88 20.69
C VAL A 411 4.59 -22.13 19.94
N TYR A 412 5.10 -21.95 18.73
CA TYR A 412 5.96 -22.93 18.06
C TYR A 412 7.26 -22.23 17.64
N GLU A 413 8.39 -22.64 18.20
CA GLU A 413 9.69 -22.02 17.93
C GLU A 413 10.72 -23.07 17.50
N LYS A 414 11.41 -22.81 16.38
CA LYS A 414 12.55 -23.60 15.89
C LYS A 414 13.54 -22.73 15.12
N ASP A 415 14.83 -22.93 15.40
CA ASP A 415 15.91 -22.46 14.52
C ASP A 415 16.07 -23.41 13.31
N PHE A 416 15.08 -23.41 12.41
CA PHE A 416 15.15 -24.15 11.16
C PHE A 416 15.41 -23.20 9.98
N ARG A 417 16.38 -23.57 9.15
CA ARG A 417 16.66 -22.93 7.85
C ARG A 417 16.92 -24.03 6.82
N PRO A 418 16.36 -23.95 5.60
CA PRO A 418 16.57 -24.98 4.58
C PRO A 418 18.00 -25.05 4.05
N ILE A 419 18.74 -23.93 4.10
CA ILE A 419 20.14 -23.81 3.64
C ILE A 419 21.01 -23.30 4.78
N GLU A 420 22.18 -23.88 5.00
CA GLU A 420 23.15 -23.43 6.01
C GLU A 420 23.59 -21.98 5.73
N LEU A 421 23.68 -21.13 6.76
CA LEU A 421 24.28 -19.80 6.64
C LEU A 421 25.66 -19.76 7.33
N LYS A 422 26.68 -19.42 6.54
CA LYS A 422 28.03 -19.11 7.02
C LYS A 422 28.21 -17.60 7.15
N GLU A 423 28.50 -17.13 8.36
CA GLU A 423 28.65 -15.71 8.69
C GLU A 423 30.13 -15.33 8.80
N TYR A 424 30.55 -14.31 8.05
CA TYR A 424 31.92 -13.82 7.99
C TYR A 424 32.01 -12.33 8.31
N VAL A 425 33.14 -11.92 8.91
CA VAL A 425 33.51 -10.52 9.15
C VAL A 425 34.83 -10.23 8.42
N LYS A 426 34.88 -9.15 7.64
CA LYS A 426 36.07 -8.70 6.91
C LYS A 426 36.67 -7.47 7.58
N VAL A 427 37.95 -7.54 7.95
CA VAL A 427 38.75 -6.42 8.48
C VAL A 427 39.97 -6.24 7.58
N GLY A 428 40.08 -5.11 6.86
CA GLY A 428 41.17 -4.90 5.91
C GLY A 428 41.20 -5.97 4.81
N LYS A 429 42.23 -6.83 4.79
CA LYS A 429 42.33 -8.02 3.92
C LYS A 429 41.93 -9.33 4.60
N GLU A 430 41.77 -9.34 5.91
CA GLU A 430 41.48 -10.54 6.70
C GLU A 430 39.99 -10.85 6.68
N LEU A 431 39.62 -12.10 6.37
CA LEU A 431 38.27 -12.63 6.43
C LEU A 431 38.18 -13.66 7.55
N TYR A 432 37.41 -13.33 8.58
CA TYR A 432 37.14 -14.18 9.72
C TYR A 432 35.75 -14.81 9.62
N GLU A 433 35.58 -16.01 10.15
CA GLU A 433 34.32 -16.74 10.28
C GLU A 433 33.83 -16.71 11.72
N LEU A 434 32.52 -16.53 11.89
CA LEU A 434 31.83 -16.59 13.17
C LEU A 434 31.48 -18.06 13.47
N VAL A 435 32.37 -18.74 14.21
CA VAL A 435 32.22 -20.17 14.53
C VAL A 435 31.15 -20.40 15.59
N ASP A 436 31.13 -19.55 16.62
CA ASP A 436 30.02 -19.42 17.56
C ASP A 436 29.32 -18.08 17.29
N LYS A 437 28.01 -18.14 17.08
CA LYS A 437 27.17 -16.99 16.74
C LYS A 437 26.91 -16.06 17.94
N HIS A 438 27.28 -16.49 19.15
CA HIS A 438 27.16 -15.74 20.40
C HIS A 438 28.52 -15.45 21.07
N SER A 439 29.62 -15.53 20.31
CA SER A 439 30.97 -15.27 20.81
C SER A 439 31.66 -14.10 20.09
N GLU A 440 32.58 -13.44 20.80
CA GLU A 440 33.50 -12.46 20.22
C GLU A 440 34.73 -13.12 19.55
N GLU A 441 34.87 -14.45 19.66
CA GLU A 441 35.95 -15.22 19.03
C GLU A 441 35.70 -15.47 17.53
N TRP A 442 36.47 -14.79 16.68
CA TRP A 442 36.37 -14.94 15.22
C TRP A 442 37.57 -15.70 14.66
N ARG A 443 37.31 -16.79 13.93
CA ARG A 443 38.37 -17.62 13.33
C ARG A 443 38.86 -17.00 12.03
N LEU A 444 40.15 -16.68 11.90
CA LEU A 444 40.72 -16.27 10.62
C LEU A 444 40.64 -17.45 9.64
N VAL A 445 39.93 -17.28 8.52
CA VAL A 445 39.77 -18.33 7.49
C VAL A 445 40.54 -18.01 6.22
N ARG A 446 40.60 -16.73 5.83
CA ARG A 446 41.23 -16.34 4.56
C ARG A 446 41.85 -14.95 4.63
N ASN A 447 43.07 -14.82 4.10
CA ASN A 447 43.62 -13.54 3.67
C ASN A 447 43.22 -13.31 2.21
N LEU A 448 42.56 -12.20 1.94
CA LEU A 448 42.04 -11.87 0.62
C LEU A 448 43.14 -11.30 -0.27
N ASP A 449 43.41 -12.01 -1.37
CA ASP A 449 44.15 -11.50 -2.51
C ASP A 449 43.40 -11.82 -3.80
N PHE A 450 43.04 -10.77 -4.53
CA PHE A 450 42.32 -10.83 -5.80
C PHE A 450 43.21 -10.36 -6.97
N GLY A 451 44.52 -10.23 -6.77
CA GLY A 451 45.44 -9.70 -7.79
C GLY A 451 45.22 -8.22 -8.10
N TYR A 452 44.64 -7.44 -7.18
CA TYR A 452 44.38 -6.02 -7.35
C TYR A 452 45.70 -5.24 -7.55
N THR A 453 45.74 -4.40 -8.59
CA THR A 453 46.80 -3.39 -8.74
C THR A 453 46.65 -2.28 -7.68
N LYS A 454 47.68 -1.42 -7.54
CA LYS A 454 47.63 -0.27 -6.61
C LYS A 454 46.50 0.70 -6.98
N GLU A 455 46.24 0.87 -8.28
CA GLU A 455 45.22 1.75 -8.83
C GLU A 455 43.81 1.19 -8.58
N MET A 456 43.64 -0.14 -8.69
CA MET A 456 42.39 -0.82 -8.32
C MET A 456 42.12 -0.65 -6.81
N LEU A 457 43.13 -0.90 -5.97
CA LEU A 457 43.01 -0.78 -4.51
C LEU A 457 42.74 0.67 -4.05
N ALA A 458 43.22 1.68 -4.78
CA ALA A 458 42.90 3.08 -4.50
C ALA A 458 41.43 3.45 -4.78
N ARG A 459 40.74 2.72 -5.68
CA ARG A 459 39.34 2.94 -6.06
C ARG A 459 38.36 2.02 -5.33
N ASP A 460 38.78 0.79 -5.04
CA ASP A 460 38.04 -0.23 -4.29
C ASP A 460 38.90 -0.75 -3.12
N PRO A 461 39.16 0.09 -2.09
CA PRO A 461 40.00 -0.29 -0.94
C PRO A 461 39.36 -1.42 -0.10
N ASP A 462 38.04 -1.54 -0.17
CA ASP A 462 37.26 -2.57 0.51
C ASP A 462 37.30 -3.93 -0.24
N MET A 463 37.88 -4.00 -1.46
CA MET A 463 37.90 -5.18 -2.34
C MET A 463 36.51 -5.78 -2.60
N ILE A 464 35.49 -4.93 -2.71
CA ILE A 464 34.09 -5.35 -2.88
C ILE A 464 33.89 -6.02 -4.24
N THR A 465 34.56 -5.54 -5.29
CA THR A 465 34.43 -6.10 -6.65
C THR A 465 34.96 -7.53 -6.71
N GLY A 466 36.09 -7.83 -6.06
CA GLY A 466 36.62 -9.20 -5.94
C GLY A 466 35.65 -10.14 -5.24
N LEU A 467 35.05 -9.72 -4.11
CA LEU A 467 34.03 -10.51 -3.40
C LEU A 467 32.73 -10.72 -4.21
N ILE A 468 32.41 -9.83 -5.15
CA ILE A 468 31.28 -10.01 -6.08
C ILE A 468 31.66 -10.98 -7.20
N LEU A 469 32.86 -10.84 -7.78
CA LEU A 469 33.36 -11.64 -8.91
C LEU A 469 33.58 -13.12 -8.57
N GLU A 470 33.74 -13.49 -7.31
CA GLU A 470 33.73 -14.91 -6.88
C GLU A 470 32.37 -15.60 -7.08
N VAL A 471 31.29 -14.84 -7.27
CA VAL A 471 29.90 -15.33 -7.25
C VAL A 471 29.20 -15.10 -8.59
N ILE A 472 29.39 -13.93 -9.21
CA ILE A 472 28.73 -13.58 -10.48
C ILE A 472 29.56 -14.06 -11.70
N PRO A 473 28.92 -14.38 -12.84
CA PRO A 473 27.49 -14.32 -13.14
C PRO A 473 26.69 -15.59 -12.79
N GLN A 474 27.33 -16.70 -12.41
CA GLN A 474 26.67 -18.00 -12.20
C GLN A 474 25.70 -17.98 -11.02
N ASN A 475 26.07 -17.28 -9.95
CA ASN A 475 25.29 -17.14 -8.73
C ASN A 475 24.95 -15.67 -8.46
N SER A 476 24.01 -15.43 -7.55
CA SER A 476 23.49 -14.10 -7.27
C SER A 476 24.04 -13.49 -5.97
N CYS A 477 24.23 -12.17 -5.96
CA CYS A 477 24.79 -11.42 -4.84
C CYS A 477 23.91 -10.21 -4.47
N LEU A 478 23.77 -9.93 -3.16
CA LEU A 478 23.21 -8.68 -2.64
C LEU A 478 24.30 -7.90 -1.89
N VAL A 479 24.36 -6.59 -2.09
CA VAL A 479 25.33 -5.71 -1.44
C VAL A 479 24.60 -4.57 -0.72
N PHE A 480 24.42 -4.69 0.59
CA PHE A 480 23.81 -3.67 1.43
C PHE A 480 24.78 -2.50 1.68
N CYS A 481 24.35 -1.29 1.33
CA CYS A 481 25.10 -0.05 1.52
C CYS A 481 24.34 0.92 2.47
N PRO A 482 25.06 1.75 3.27
CA PRO A 482 24.41 2.61 4.27
C PRO A 482 23.50 3.71 3.70
N THR A 483 23.79 4.24 2.51
CA THR A 483 23.00 5.34 1.91
C THR A 483 22.76 5.13 0.42
N LYS A 484 21.72 5.80 -0.10
CA LYS A 484 21.35 5.79 -1.53
C LYS A 484 22.54 6.12 -2.44
N LYS A 485 23.30 7.17 -2.07
CA LYS A 485 24.48 7.61 -2.84
C LYS A 485 25.62 6.59 -2.83
N HIS A 486 25.80 5.86 -1.72
CA HIS A 486 26.75 4.75 -1.69
C HIS A 486 26.35 3.62 -2.64
N CYS A 487 25.05 3.30 -2.77
CA CYS A 487 24.60 2.31 -3.75
C CYS A 487 24.94 2.72 -5.19
N GLU A 488 24.61 3.95 -5.58
CA GLU A 488 24.94 4.49 -6.91
C GLU A 488 26.45 4.49 -7.18
N ASN A 489 27.26 4.91 -6.20
CA ASN A 489 28.70 4.99 -6.33
C ASN A 489 29.36 3.60 -6.43
N VAL A 490 28.91 2.62 -5.63
CA VAL A 490 29.40 1.23 -5.72
C VAL A 490 28.99 0.60 -7.05
N ALA A 491 27.76 0.84 -7.54
CA ALA A 491 27.33 0.33 -8.84
C ALA A 491 28.21 0.88 -9.98
N LYS A 492 28.52 2.19 -9.98
CA LYS A 492 29.50 2.76 -10.91
C LYS A 492 30.89 2.14 -10.78
N MET A 493 31.40 2.04 -9.55
CA MET A 493 32.76 1.57 -9.26
C MET A 493 32.96 0.12 -9.72
N VAL A 494 32.05 -0.79 -9.34
CA VAL A 494 32.15 -2.22 -9.69
C VAL A 494 32.18 -2.38 -11.21
N CYS A 495 31.33 -1.66 -11.96
CA CYS A 495 31.28 -1.74 -13.43
C CYS A 495 32.56 -1.29 -14.15
N GLN A 496 33.52 -0.63 -13.48
CA GLN A 496 34.82 -0.28 -14.05
C GLN A 496 35.83 -1.45 -14.02
N PHE A 497 35.55 -2.52 -13.26
CA PHE A 497 36.46 -3.62 -12.99
C PHE A 497 35.94 -4.99 -13.43
N LEU A 498 34.73 -5.06 -14.00
CA LEU A 498 34.15 -6.33 -14.45
C LEU A 498 34.74 -6.75 -15.80
N PRO A 499 35.04 -8.05 -15.99
CA PRO A 499 35.51 -8.57 -17.27
C PRO A 499 34.36 -8.70 -18.29
N ASP A 500 34.71 -8.68 -19.58
CA ASP A 500 33.77 -8.78 -20.71
C ASP A 500 32.91 -10.06 -20.70
N SER A 501 33.38 -11.13 -20.03
CA SER A 501 32.60 -12.36 -19.84
C SER A 501 31.26 -12.08 -19.14
N VAL A 502 31.24 -11.20 -18.13
CA VAL A 502 30.03 -10.79 -17.40
C VAL A 502 29.09 -9.96 -18.29
N LEU A 503 29.64 -9.19 -19.22
CA LEU A 503 28.88 -8.41 -20.20
C LEU A 503 28.17 -9.31 -21.23
N SER A 504 28.79 -10.44 -21.60
CA SER A 504 28.23 -11.40 -22.56
C SER A 504 27.04 -12.23 -22.01
N HIS A 505 27.01 -12.50 -20.70
CA HIS A 505 25.96 -13.32 -20.06
C HIS A 505 24.58 -12.67 -20.18
N LYS A 506 23.56 -13.40 -20.68
CA LYS A 506 22.16 -12.95 -20.84
C LYS A 506 22.01 -11.55 -21.49
N LYS A 507 22.81 -11.30 -22.52
CA LYS A 507 22.91 -9.98 -23.18
C LYS A 507 21.57 -9.49 -23.75
N ASP A 508 20.79 -10.39 -24.33
CA ASP A 508 19.54 -10.04 -25.01
C ASP A 508 18.42 -9.76 -24.00
N GLU A 509 18.33 -10.53 -22.91
CA GLU A 509 17.38 -10.29 -21.82
C GLU A 509 17.69 -8.98 -21.08
N LYS A 510 18.98 -8.68 -20.84
CA LYS A 510 19.43 -7.38 -20.32
C LYS A 510 19.05 -6.23 -21.26
N GLY A 511 19.20 -6.42 -22.58
CA GLY A 511 18.77 -5.46 -23.59
C GLY A 511 17.26 -5.22 -23.59
N SER A 512 16.46 -6.29 -23.49
CA SER A 512 15.01 -6.20 -23.38
C SER A 512 14.58 -5.50 -22.09
N LEU A 513 15.22 -5.80 -20.95
CA LEU A 513 14.95 -5.15 -19.67
C LEU A 513 15.22 -3.64 -19.71
N LEU A 514 16.34 -3.22 -20.32
CA LEU A 514 16.66 -1.80 -20.52
C LEU A 514 15.59 -1.11 -21.38
N LYS A 515 15.10 -1.79 -22.42
CA LYS A 515 14.02 -1.27 -23.28
C LYS A 515 12.72 -1.08 -22.48
N THR A 516 12.29 -2.08 -21.71
CA THR A 516 11.09 -2.00 -20.86
C THR A 516 11.20 -0.86 -19.83
N LEU A 517 12.35 -0.70 -19.17
CA LEU A 517 12.58 0.42 -18.25
C LEU A 517 12.50 1.77 -18.95
N LYS A 518 13.01 1.87 -20.18
CA LYS A 518 12.93 3.09 -20.99
C LYS A 518 11.49 3.42 -21.39
N GLU A 519 10.68 2.40 -21.67
CA GLU A 519 9.25 2.56 -21.96
C GLU A 519 8.48 3.05 -20.72
N GLU A 520 8.65 2.41 -19.56
CA GLU A 520 8.04 2.85 -18.28
C GLU A 520 8.52 4.24 -17.83
N GLY A 521 9.79 4.59 -18.10
CA GLY A 521 10.38 5.90 -17.83
C GLY A 521 9.97 7.01 -18.81
N ASN A 522 9.00 6.80 -19.69
CA ASN A 522 8.61 7.72 -20.77
C ASN A 522 9.81 8.18 -21.62
N GLY A 523 10.66 7.24 -22.04
CA GLY A 523 11.88 7.48 -22.80
C GLY A 523 13.14 7.70 -21.95
N ASN A 524 13.02 7.86 -20.63
CA ASN A 524 14.14 8.12 -19.72
C ASN A 524 14.58 6.84 -18.97
N VAL A 525 15.89 6.65 -18.81
CA VAL A 525 16.50 5.69 -17.87
C VAL A 525 17.68 6.41 -17.21
N CYS A 526 18.06 6.00 -16.00
CA CYS A 526 19.27 6.53 -15.37
C CYS A 526 20.52 5.99 -16.09
N GLU A 527 21.50 6.86 -16.35
CA GLU A 527 22.78 6.50 -16.97
C GLU A 527 23.49 5.37 -16.22
N ILE A 528 23.48 5.43 -14.88
CA ILE A 528 24.09 4.42 -14.01
C ILE A 528 23.47 3.03 -14.26
N LEU A 529 22.14 2.94 -14.33
CA LEU A 529 21.44 1.69 -14.64
C LEU A 529 21.74 1.26 -16.09
N THR A 530 21.82 2.21 -17.02
CA THR A 530 22.11 1.94 -18.43
C THR A 530 23.50 1.33 -18.65
N GLU A 531 24.49 1.72 -17.84
CA GLU A 531 25.80 1.10 -17.81
C GLU A 531 25.79 -0.23 -17.04
N SER A 532 25.25 -0.24 -15.81
CA SER A 532 25.37 -1.40 -14.92
C SER A 532 24.58 -2.62 -15.41
N PHE A 533 23.47 -2.41 -16.12
CA PHE A 533 22.62 -3.49 -16.63
C PHE A 533 23.32 -4.35 -17.69
N LYS A 534 24.26 -3.78 -18.45
CA LYS A 534 25.11 -4.53 -19.40
C LYS A 534 25.85 -5.67 -18.69
N TYR A 535 26.28 -5.43 -17.46
CA TYR A 535 26.94 -6.42 -16.61
C TYR A 535 26.00 -7.23 -15.71
N GLY A 536 24.68 -7.03 -15.80
CA GLY A 536 23.72 -7.70 -14.90
C GLY A 536 23.73 -7.15 -13.47
N ILE A 537 24.20 -5.92 -13.29
CA ILE A 537 24.21 -5.23 -12.00
C ILE A 537 23.14 -4.14 -11.98
N ALA A 538 22.45 -3.99 -10.87
CA ALA A 538 21.62 -2.83 -10.60
C ALA A 538 21.85 -2.30 -9.18
N TYR A 539 21.50 -1.04 -8.94
CA TYR A 539 21.30 -0.54 -7.58
C TYR A 539 19.80 -0.50 -7.25
N HIS A 540 19.44 -0.64 -5.97
CA HIS A 540 18.05 -0.66 -5.51
C HIS A 540 17.87 0.14 -4.22
N HIS A 541 17.05 1.19 -4.28
CA HIS A 541 16.75 2.03 -3.12
C HIS A 541 15.50 2.89 -3.33
N SER A 542 14.95 3.51 -2.28
CA SER A 542 13.75 4.36 -2.35
C SER A 542 13.89 5.67 -3.15
N GLY A 543 15.06 5.97 -3.74
CA GLY A 543 15.21 7.00 -4.79
C GLY A 543 14.75 6.56 -6.19
N LEU A 544 14.49 5.26 -6.40
CA LEU A 544 13.87 4.70 -7.60
C LEU A 544 12.33 4.76 -7.48
N THR A 545 11.64 4.83 -8.62
CA THR A 545 10.19 4.62 -8.64
C THR A 545 9.83 3.17 -8.25
N MET A 546 8.57 2.93 -7.87
CA MET A 546 8.05 1.59 -7.59
C MET A 546 8.13 0.66 -8.80
N ASP A 547 7.86 1.18 -10.01
CA ASP A 547 7.85 0.37 -11.23
C ASP A 547 9.26 -0.03 -11.67
N GLU A 548 10.26 0.84 -11.51
CA GLU A 548 11.67 0.48 -11.70
C GLU A 548 12.13 -0.58 -10.69
N ARG A 549 11.74 -0.43 -9.40
CA ARG A 549 12.07 -1.41 -8.35
C ARG A 549 11.50 -2.78 -8.68
N LYS A 550 10.21 -2.84 -9.04
CA LYS A 550 9.54 -4.07 -9.48
C LYS A 550 10.26 -4.74 -10.66
N LEU A 551 10.62 -3.99 -11.71
CA LEU A 551 11.33 -4.54 -12.87
C LEU A 551 12.74 -5.05 -12.52
N ILE A 552 13.44 -4.38 -11.61
CA ILE A 552 14.75 -4.83 -11.09
C ILE A 552 14.60 -6.10 -10.25
N GLU A 553 13.60 -6.16 -9.36
CA GLU A 553 13.28 -7.33 -8.53
C GLU A 553 12.94 -8.55 -9.39
N GLU A 554 12.03 -8.39 -10.37
CA GLU A 554 11.63 -9.43 -11.31
C GLU A 554 12.80 -9.88 -12.20
N ALA A 555 13.66 -8.97 -12.66
CA ALA A 555 14.85 -9.31 -13.43
C ALA A 555 15.93 -10.05 -12.61
N TYR A 556 16.04 -9.76 -11.31
CA TYR A 556 16.93 -10.46 -10.40
C TYR A 556 16.41 -11.87 -10.05
N GLN A 557 15.10 -12.03 -9.82
CA GLN A 557 14.48 -13.35 -9.61
C GLN A 557 14.67 -14.27 -10.83
N ASN A 558 14.57 -13.73 -12.05
CA ASN A 558 14.85 -14.45 -13.30
C ASN A 558 16.37 -14.61 -13.60
N GLY A 559 17.24 -14.14 -12.71
CA GLY A 559 18.70 -14.19 -12.86
C GLY A 559 19.23 -13.47 -14.10
N VAL A 560 18.50 -12.48 -14.63
CA VAL A 560 18.96 -11.56 -15.70
C VAL A 560 19.91 -10.53 -15.09
N LEU A 561 19.58 -10.08 -13.88
CA LEU A 561 20.50 -9.39 -12.98
C LEU A 561 21.08 -10.42 -11.99
N CYS A 562 22.39 -10.42 -11.82
CA CYS A 562 23.11 -11.28 -10.88
C CYS A 562 23.60 -10.54 -9.63
N CYS A 563 23.61 -9.20 -9.61
CA CYS A 563 23.96 -8.42 -8.42
C CYS A 563 23.02 -7.23 -8.20
N LEU A 564 22.49 -7.08 -6.97
CA LEU A 564 21.82 -5.85 -6.54
C LEU A 564 22.61 -5.16 -5.42
N ILE A 565 22.87 -3.88 -5.61
CA ILE A 565 23.53 -3.01 -4.63
C ILE A 565 22.47 -2.12 -4.00
N CYS A 566 22.07 -2.42 -2.76
CA CYS A 566 20.81 -1.94 -2.20
C CYS A 566 20.95 -1.23 -0.85
N THR A 567 19.95 -0.41 -0.51
CA THR A 567 19.77 0.08 0.88
C THR A 567 19.03 -0.96 1.73
N SER A 568 19.08 -0.81 3.06
CA SER A 568 18.34 -1.63 4.03
C SER A 568 16.84 -1.77 3.75
N THR A 569 16.24 -0.86 2.98
CA THR A 569 14.86 -0.94 2.48
C THR A 569 14.54 -2.20 1.66
N LEU A 570 15.54 -2.94 1.16
CA LEU A 570 15.32 -4.24 0.52
C LEU A 570 15.34 -5.41 1.53
N ALA A 571 15.91 -5.19 2.73
CA ALA A 571 15.98 -6.21 3.78
C ALA A 571 14.58 -6.61 4.27
N ALA A 572 13.65 -5.65 4.30
CA ALA A 572 12.24 -5.85 4.61
C ALA A 572 11.37 -5.55 3.36
N GLY A 573 10.46 -6.46 2.99
CA GLY A 573 9.36 -6.13 2.05
C GLY A 573 9.35 -6.80 0.66
N VAL A 574 10.33 -7.64 0.30
CA VAL A 574 10.29 -8.48 -0.92
C VAL A 574 11.04 -9.80 -0.68
N ASN A 575 10.57 -10.94 -1.17
CA ASN A 575 11.33 -12.20 -1.12
C ASN A 575 12.40 -12.28 -2.25
N LEU A 576 13.63 -11.85 -1.94
CA LEU A 576 14.81 -11.94 -2.82
C LEU A 576 15.98 -12.62 -2.07
N PRO A 577 16.20 -13.94 -2.29
CA PRO A 577 17.38 -14.65 -1.79
C PRO A 577 18.58 -14.54 -2.74
N ALA A 578 19.78 -14.78 -2.22
CA ALA A 578 21.05 -14.67 -2.94
C ALA A 578 22.08 -15.68 -2.45
N LYS A 579 23.02 -16.16 -3.27
CA LYS A 579 24.10 -17.04 -2.79
C LYS A 579 24.95 -16.34 -1.72
N ARG A 580 25.30 -15.07 -1.97
CA ARG A 580 26.12 -14.23 -1.07
C ARG A 580 25.45 -12.90 -0.75
N VAL A 581 25.48 -12.50 0.51
CA VAL A 581 25.08 -11.18 1.00
C VAL A 581 26.31 -10.44 1.56
N ILE A 582 26.55 -9.22 1.12
CA ILE A 582 27.65 -8.38 1.60
C ILE A 582 27.05 -7.15 2.29
N LEU A 583 27.41 -6.89 3.54
CA LEU A 583 27.11 -5.63 4.22
C LEU A 583 28.37 -4.76 4.16
N ARG A 584 28.31 -3.65 3.43
CA ARG A 584 29.48 -2.79 3.20
C ARG A 584 29.99 -2.09 4.47
N ALA A 585 29.10 -1.86 5.45
CA ALA A 585 29.44 -1.28 6.74
C ALA A 585 28.34 -1.65 7.77
N PRO A 586 28.61 -1.63 9.08
CA PRO A 586 27.62 -1.92 10.13
C PRO A 586 26.67 -0.73 10.41
N TYR A 587 26.30 0.04 9.38
CA TYR A 587 25.55 1.29 9.51
C TYR A 587 24.39 1.39 8.50
N ILE A 588 23.28 2.02 8.92
CA ILE A 588 22.20 2.50 8.06
C ILE A 588 22.10 4.02 8.23
N GLY A 589 22.33 4.77 7.16
CA GLY A 589 22.56 6.21 7.29
C GLY A 589 23.81 6.47 8.14
N MET A 590 23.61 7.05 9.32
CA MET A 590 24.63 7.24 10.36
C MET A 590 24.39 6.36 11.61
N GLU A 591 23.27 5.64 11.68
CA GLU A 591 22.92 4.77 12.81
C GLU A 591 23.67 3.45 12.71
N PHE A 592 24.21 2.96 13.83
CA PHE A 592 24.72 1.59 13.94
C PHE A 592 23.54 0.59 13.92
N ILE A 593 23.71 -0.57 13.29
CA ILE A 593 22.62 -1.54 13.13
C ILE A 593 22.31 -2.31 14.43
N THR A 594 21.04 -2.70 14.64
CA THR A 594 20.64 -3.66 15.70
C THR A 594 20.83 -5.10 15.22
N LEU A 595 20.89 -6.06 16.16
CA LEU A 595 21.04 -7.48 15.83
C LEU A 595 19.92 -7.97 14.92
N SER A 596 18.67 -7.54 15.16
CA SER A 596 17.52 -7.93 14.35
C SER A 596 17.64 -7.39 12.92
N ARG A 597 18.04 -6.13 12.73
CA ARG A 597 18.32 -5.54 11.40
C ARG A 597 19.46 -6.29 10.68
N TYR A 598 20.52 -6.68 11.39
CA TYR A 598 21.62 -7.50 10.86
C TYR A 598 21.13 -8.89 10.42
N LYS A 599 20.43 -9.63 11.29
CA LYS A 599 19.91 -10.97 11.00
C LYS A 599 18.86 -10.97 9.87
N GLN A 600 18.05 -9.92 9.73
CA GLN A 600 17.14 -9.73 8.58
C GLN A 600 17.89 -9.60 7.24
N MET A 601 19.03 -8.89 7.20
CA MET A 601 19.83 -8.73 5.98
C MET A 601 20.50 -10.05 5.56
N ILE A 602 21.22 -10.69 6.48
CA ILE A 602 21.94 -11.95 6.19
C ILE A 602 20.99 -13.16 6.04
N GLY A 603 19.77 -13.06 6.56
CA GLY A 603 18.69 -14.02 6.36
C GLY A 603 18.30 -14.24 4.88
N ARG A 604 18.83 -13.40 3.97
CA ARG A 604 18.66 -13.49 2.51
C ARG A 604 19.74 -14.31 1.80
N ALA A 605 20.81 -14.71 2.50
CA ALA A 605 21.83 -15.56 1.94
C ALA A 605 21.36 -17.03 1.83
N GLY A 606 21.75 -17.73 0.77
CA GLY A 606 21.31 -19.08 0.42
C GLY A 606 19.93 -19.11 -0.25
N ARG A 607 19.86 -19.64 -1.47
CA ARG A 607 18.62 -19.90 -2.22
C ARG A 607 18.18 -21.35 -1.97
N ALA A 608 17.05 -21.53 -1.29
CA ALA A 608 16.48 -22.85 -1.03
C ALA A 608 16.26 -23.64 -2.34
N GLY A 609 16.71 -24.90 -2.36
CA GLY A 609 16.62 -25.78 -3.54
C GLY A 609 17.63 -25.48 -4.66
N ILE A 610 18.57 -24.53 -4.47
CA ILE A 610 19.57 -24.16 -5.49
C ILE A 610 21.00 -24.14 -4.91
N ASP A 611 21.18 -23.56 -3.72
CA ASP A 611 22.51 -23.39 -3.10
C ASP A 611 22.74 -24.39 -1.96
N ASP A 612 23.90 -25.05 -1.92
CA ASP A 612 24.27 -25.93 -0.78
C ASP A 612 24.44 -25.16 0.55
N SER A 613 24.85 -23.89 0.44
CA SER A 613 25.08 -22.97 1.56
C SER A 613 24.88 -21.52 1.12
N GLY A 614 24.49 -20.66 2.06
CA GLY A 614 24.51 -19.20 1.92
C GLY A 614 25.70 -18.60 2.67
N GLU A 615 26.21 -17.47 2.17
CA GLU A 615 27.29 -16.73 2.81
C GLU A 615 26.88 -15.29 3.10
N SER A 616 27.25 -14.77 4.28
CA SER A 616 27.16 -13.34 4.57
C SER A 616 28.50 -12.76 4.99
N ILE A 617 28.89 -11.61 4.42
CA ILE A 617 30.15 -10.93 4.71
C ILE A 617 29.87 -9.52 5.21
N LEU A 618 30.14 -9.25 6.48
CA LEU A 618 30.10 -7.90 7.06
C LEU A 618 31.48 -7.26 6.97
N ILE A 619 31.61 -6.20 6.17
CA ILE A 619 32.84 -5.41 6.03
C ILE A 619 32.85 -4.34 7.13
N ILE A 620 33.96 -4.26 7.88
CA ILE A 620 34.09 -3.35 9.02
C ILE A 620 35.45 -2.64 9.01
N LYS A 621 35.54 -1.47 9.62
CA LYS A 621 36.82 -0.85 9.95
C LYS A 621 37.38 -1.46 11.24
N PRO A 622 38.71 -1.41 11.48
CA PRO A 622 39.29 -1.84 12.75
C PRO A 622 38.67 -1.17 13.98
N THR A 623 38.22 0.08 13.85
CA THR A 623 37.50 0.85 14.87
C THR A 623 36.17 0.23 15.30
N ASP A 624 35.51 -0.48 14.38
CA ASP A 624 34.14 -0.95 14.58
C ASP A 624 34.12 -2.34 15.23
N ARG A 625 35.28 -3.02 15.29
CA ARG A 625 35.44 -4.41 15.76
C ARG A 625 34.79 -4.68 17.11
N PHE A 626 35.01 -3.79 18.08
CA PHE A 626 34.43 -3.91 19.43
C PHE A 626 32.91 -3.77 19.44
N ASN A 627 32.37 -2.79 18.69
CA ASN A 627 30.92 -2.58 18.60
C ASN A 627 30.23 -3.72 17.83
N VAL A 628 30.93 -4.33 16.87
CA VAL A 628 30.44 -5.51 16.12
C VAL A 628 30.52 -6.78 16.96
N GLY A 629 31.52 -6.94 17.85
CA GLY A 629 31.52 -8.00 18.86
C GLY A 629 30.27 -7.92 19.75
N LYS A 630 30.02 -6.75 20.33
CA LYS A 630 28.81 -6.46 21.12
C LYS A 630 27.50 -6.64 20.35
N LEU A 631 27.48 -6.33 19.05
CA LEU A 631 26.30 -6.52 18.21
C LEU A 631 25.93 -8.01 18.13
N LEU A 632 26.91 -8.88 17.89
CA LEU A 632 26.71 -10.31 17.73
C LEU A 632 26.29 -10.99 19.03
N THR A 633 26.70 -10.45 20.18
CA THR A 633 26.36 -10.96 21.52
C THR A 633 25.14 -10.27 22.17
N SER A 634 24.56 -9.24 21.52
CA SER A 634 23.37 -8.55 22.03
C SER A 634 22.08 -9.37 21.89
N ASP A 635 21.04 -9.01 22.65
CA ASP A 635 19.71 -9.60 22.50
C ASP A 635 18.99 -9.11 21.24
N MET A 636 18.02 -9.89 20.74
CA MET A 636 17.09 -9.44 19.70
C MET A 636 16.19 -8.31 20.22
N ASP A 637 15.80 -7.39 19.33
CA ASP A 637 14.95 -6.24 19.65
C ASP A 637 13.64 -6.71 20.34
N SER A 638 13.30 -6.10 21.48
CA SER A 638 12.10 -6.45 22.26
C SER A 638 10.88 -5.67 21.76
N CYS A 639 9.73 -6.35 21.69
CA CYS A 639 8.46 -5.77 21.26
C CYS A 639 7.84 -4.96 22.42
N GLN A 640 8.18 -3.68 22.53
CA GLN A 640 7.58 -2.76 23.51
C GLN A 640 6.31 -2.11 22.94
N SER A 641 5.28 -1.96 23.77
CA SER A 641 4.08 -1.22 23.37
C SER A 641 4.37 0.27 23.16
N ASN A 642 3.90 0.81 22.04
CA ASN A 642 3.98 2.23 21.75
C ASN A 642 3.05 3.06 22.65
N PHE A 643 1.98 2.49 23.24
CA PHE A 643 1.08 3.21 24.14
C PHE A 643 1.71 3.56 25.51
N ILE A 644 2.83 2.92 25.86
CA ILE A 644 3.60 3.25 27.08
C ILE A 644 4.50 4.47 26.84
N THR A 645 4.97 4.66 25.60
CA THR A 645 6.05 5.62 25.27
C THR A 645 5.56 6.85 24.50
N ASP A 646 4.41 6.78 23.84
CA ASP A 646 3.84 7.86 23.01
C ASP A 646 2.36 8.11 23.41
N PRO A 647 2.07 9.16 24.22
CA PRO A 647 0.71 9.51 24.63
C PRO A 647 -0.25 9.79 23.47
N GLU A 648 0.22 10.29 22.32
CA GLU A 648 -0.65 10.60 21.17
C GLU A 648 -1.28 9.32 20.58
N ARG A 649 -0.59 8.17 20.72
CA ARG A 649 -1.15 6.86 20.35
C ARG A 649 -2.25 6.42 21.30
N LEU A 650 -2.15 6.76 22.58
CA LEU A 650 -3.21 6.49 23.55
C LEU A 650 -4.43 7.41 23.32
N HIS A 651 -4.19 8.69 22.99
CA HIS A 651 -5.25 9.64 22.63
C HIS A 651 -6.06 9.13 21.42
N THR A 652 -5.37 8.73 20.34
CA THR A 652 -6.00 8.20 19.12
C THR A 652 -6.67 6.83 19.34
N LEU A 653 -6.12 5.99 20.22
CA LEU A 653 -6.77 4.75 20.64
C LEU A 653 -8.10 5.02 21.36
N ILE A 654 -8.09 5.81 22.43
CA ILE A 654 -9.29 6.05 23.25
C ILE A 654 -10.38 6.78 22.45
N LEU A 655 -9.99 7.76 21.61
CA LEU A 655 -10.92 8.39 20.67
C LEU A 655 -11.55 7.38 19.70
N SER A 656 -10.76 6.41 19.22
CA SER A 656 -11.28 5.34 18.37
C SER A 656 -12.19 4.35 19.11
N LEU A 657 -12.01 4.13 20.41
CA LEU A 657 -12.94 3.29 21.20
C LEU A 657 -14.29 3.99 21.39
N ALA A 658 -14.27 5.29 21.68
CA ALA A 658 -15.48 6.11 21.79
C ALA A 658 -16.20 6.25 20.43
N GLY A 659 -15.45 6.45 19.34
CA GLY A 659 -16.00 6.58 17.99
C GLY A 659 -16.61 5.29 17.42
N LEU A 660 -16.14 4.13 17.88
CA LEU A 660 -16.67 2.81 17.55
C LEU A 660 -17.77 2.32 18.51
N GLU A 661 -18.16 3.14 19.50
CA GLU A 661 -19.09 2.76 20.58
C GLU A 661 -18.64 1.51 21.38
N ILE A 662 -17.33 1.24 21.43
CA ILE A 662 -16.71 0.13 22.19
C ILE A 662 -16.63 0.49 23.68
N ALA A 663 -16.30 1.74 23.98
CA ALA A 663 -16.12 2.24 25.33
C ALA A 663 -16.72 3.64 25.48
N ASN A 664 -17.74 3.77 26.32
CA ASN A 664 -18.47 5.02 26.55
C ASN A 664 -18.35 5.51 28.02
N THR A 665 -17.64 4.77 28.87
CA THR A 665 -17.30 5.15 30.25
C THR A 665 -15.82 4.92 30.50
N VAL A 666 -15.27 5.54 31.55
CA VAL A 666 -13.88 5.30 31.97
C VAL A 666 -13.66 3.82 32.33
N SER A 667 -14.68 3.16 32.92
CA SER A 667 -14.62 1.73 33.24
C SER A 667 -14.54 0.83 32.01
N ASP A 668 -15.21 1.20 30.91
CA ASP A 668 -15.12 0.46 29.65
C ASP A 668 -13.71 0.61 29.03
N VAL A 669 -13.13 1.81 29.13
CA VAL A 669 -11.74 2.05 28.68
C VAL A 669 -10.76 1.22 29.50
N TYR A 670 -10.91 1.17 30.83
CA TYR A 670 -10.12 0.26 31.67
C TYR A 670 -10.28 -1.20 31.24
N SER A 671 -11.52 -1.67 31.05
CA SER A 671 -11.79 -3.03 30.60
C SER A 671 -11.20 -3.34 29.22
N PHE A 672 -11.13 -2.37 28.31
CA PHE A 672 -10.46 -2.55 27.02
C PHE A 672 -8.93 -2.58 27.16
N MET A 673 -8.36 -1.64 27.92
CA MET A 673 -6.92 -1.49 28.07
C MET A 673 -6.28 -2.74 28.68
N ASP A 674 -6.99 -3.47 29.53
CA ASP A 674 -6.56 -4.78 30.07
C ASP A 674 -6.26 -5.86 29.02
N HIS A 675 -6.73 -5.68 27.77
CA HIS A 675 -6.45 -6.55 26.62
C HIS A 675 -5.34 -6.03 25.69
N THR A 676 -4.59 -5.00 26.09
CA THR A 676 -3.45 -4.45 25.32
C THR A 676 -2.11 -5.05 25.74
N LEU A 677 -1.10 -4.98 24.86
CA LEU A 677 0.29 -5.33 25.21
C LEU A 677 0.82 -4.35 26.27
N ALA A 678 0.43 -3.07 26.18
CA ALA A 678 0.73 -2.04 27.17
C ALA A 678 0.37 -2.45 28.60
N ALA A 679 -0.84 -2.98 28.84
CA ALA A 679 -1.28 -3.39 30.17
C ALA A 679 -0.46 -4.56 30.72
N ILE A 680 -0.09 -5.53 29.88
CA ILE A 680 0.74 -6.67 30.28
C ILE A 680 2.14 -6.22 30.71
N GLN A 681 2.75 -5.32 29.93
CA GLN A 681 4.08 -4.79 30.23
C GLN A 681 4.08 -3.89 31.47
N ASN A 682 3.09 -3.01 31.62
CA ASN A 682 2.93 -2.16 32.81
C ASN A 682 2.70 -2.99 34.09
N ARG A 683 1.90 -4.06 34.03
CA ARG A 683 1.69 -5.00 35.15
C ARG A 683 2.99 -5.67 35.61
N LYS A 684 3.92 -5.98 34.71
CA LYS A 684 5.25 -6.56 35.06
C LYS A 684 6.16 -5.55 35.78
N VAL A 685 6.00 -4.25 35.52
CA VAL A 685 6.76 -3.17 36.18
C VAL A 685 6.09 -2.69 37.48
N GLY A 686 4.84 -3.09 37.73
CA GLY A 686 4.06 -2.68 38.91
C GLY A 686 3.39 -1.31 38.77
N CYS A 687 3.30 -0.76 37.56
CA CYS A 687 2.64 0.52 37.30
C CYS A 687 1.17 0.31 36.91
N THR A 688 0.25 0.98 37.60
CA THR A 688 -1.16 1.06 37.21
C THR A 688 -1.38 2.23 36.23
N PRO A 689 -1.93 2.01 35.01
CA PRO A 689 -2.11 3.07 34.01
C PRO A 689 -3.16 4.15 34.32
N SER A 690 -3.75 4.13 35.53
CA SER A 690 -5.01 4.82 35.84
C SER A 690 -4.98 6.34 35.62
N SER A 691 -3.97 7.03 36.16
CA SER A 691 -3.85 8.48 35.95
C SER A 691 -3.70 8.83 34.47
N VAL A 692 -2.94 8.05 33.70
CA VAL A 692 -2.65 8.33 32.28
C VAL A 692 -3.90 8.21 31.40
N ILE A 693 -4.79 7.25 31.72
CA ILE A 693 -6.07 7.08 31.02
C ILE A 693 -7.02 8.26 31.34
N GLU A 694 -7.10 8.65 32.61
CA GLU A 694 -7.94 9.78 33.05
C GLU A 694 -7.44 11.12 32.51
N ASP A 695 -6.12 11.35 32.53
CA ASP A 695 -5.47 12.51 31.91
C ASP A 695 -5.71 12.53 30.38
N THR A 696 -5.64 11.38 29.70
CA THR A 696 -5.96 11.28 28.27
C THR A 696 -7.41 11.67 27.97
N ILE A 697 -8.36 11.13 28.72
CA ILE A 697 -9.79 11.44 28.54
C ILE A 697 -10.04 12.93 28.80
N LYS A 698 -9.42 13.49 29.84
CA LYS A 698 -9.46 14.92 30.14
C LYS A 698 -8.91 15.76 28.98
N THR A 699 -7.75 15.40 28.41
CA THR A 699 -7.19 16.07 27.24
C THR A 699 -8.13 15.99 26.03
N LEU A 700 -8.72 14.83 25.74
CA LEU A 700 -9.70 14.68 24.65
C LEU A 700 -10.95 15.55 24.84
N ILE A 701 -11.34 15.84 26.08
CA ILE A 701 -12.43 16.77 26.42
C ILE A 701 -11.98 18.23 26.28
N GLU A 702 -10.78 18.58 26.76
CA GLU A 702 -10.22 19.94 26.64
C GLU A 702 -10.08 20.37 25.16
N HIS A 703 -9.75 19.44 24.26
CA HIS A 703 -9.72 19.67 22.80
C HIS A 703 -11.08 19.43 22.09
N ASN A 704 -12.18 19.26 22.83
CA ASN A 704 -13.56 19.08 22.33
C ASN A 704 -13.75 17.89 21.36
N LEU A 705 -12.97 16.81 21.51
CA LEU A 705 -13.11 15.58 20.72
C LEU A 705 -14.12 14.62 21.36
N ILE A 706 -14.20 14.63 22.69
CA ILE A 706 -15.15 13.84 23.49
C ILE A 706 -15.90 14.79 24.43
N GLN A 707 -17.16 14.48 24.76
CA GLN A 707 -17.97 15.22 25.72
C GLN A 707 -18.74 14.25 26.64
N TYR A 708 -18.88 14.59 27.92
CA TYR A 708 -19.78 13.88 28.84
C TYR A 708 -21.26 14.17 28.53
N ASP A 709 -22.10 13.15 28.69
CA ASP A 709 -23.55 13.27 28.57
C ASP A 709 -24.12 14.09 29.73
N THR A 710 -24.87 15.15 29.39
CA THR A 710 -25.57 16.01 30.35
C THR A 710 -26.61 15.26 31.20
N ALA A 711 -27.13 14.13 30.72
CA ALA A 711 -28.03 13.26 31.48
C ALA A 711 -27.31 12.16 32.27
N SER A 712 -26.06 11.84 31.93
CA SER A 712 -25.29 10.70 32.46
C SER A 712 -23.83 11.11 32.70
N ALA A 713 -23.52 11.68 33.87
CA ALA A 713 -22.20 12.26 34.16
C ALA A 713 -21.00 11.32 33.98
N ASP A 714 -21.20 9.99 34.06
CA ASP A 714 -20.15 8.98 33.89
C ASP A 714 -19.97 8.51 32.43
N LYS A 715 -20.89 8.87 31.53
CA LYS A 715 -20.85 8.47 30.11
C LYS A 715 -20.37 9.60 29.24
N PHE A 716 -19.51 9.29 28.29
CA PHE A 716 -19.03 10.21 27.27
C PHE A 716 -19.34 9.70 25.86
N PHE A 717 -19.38 10.63 24.90
CA PHE A 717 -19.59 10.36 23.49
C PHE A 717 -18.68 11.25 22.63
N THR A 718 -18.40 10.84 21.39
CA THR A 718 -17.62 11.64 20.45
C THR A 718 -18.42 12.83 19.89
N THR A 719 -17.83 14.02 19.93
CA THR A 719 -18.38 15.20 19.25
C THR A 719 -18.28 15.05 17.72
N ASN A 720 -18.86 15.96 16.94
CA ASN A 720 -18.67 15.95 15.48
C ASN A 720 -17.19 16.11 15.08
N LEU A 721 -16.41 16.86 15.88
CA LEU A 721 -14.96 16.98 15.69
C LEU A 721 -14.23 15.69 16.09
N GLY A 722 -14.66 15.02 17.16
CA GLY A 722 -14.16 13.69 17.52
C GLY A 722 -14.42 12.65 16.44
N LYS A 723 -15.62 12.63 15.86
CA LYS A 723 -15.98 11.76 14.74
C LYS A 723 -15.16 12.06 13.49
N ALA A 724 -14.95 13.34 13.18
CA ALA A 724 -14.06 13.78 12.10
C ALA A 724 -12.62 13.26 12.30
N ALA A 725 -12.07 13.47 13.49
CA ALA A 725 -10.71 13.05 13.84
C ALA A 725 -10.54 11.53 13.81
N PHE A 726 -11.49 10.79 14.37
CA PHE A 726 -11.56 9.33 14.31
C PHE A 726 -11.62 8.80 12.87
N ARG A 727 -12.54 9.30 12.02
CA ARG A 727 -12.66 8.87 10.62
C ARG A 727 -11.51 9.31 9.72
N GLY A 728 -10.85 10.42 10.05
CA GLY A 728 -9.60 10.85 9.43
C GLY A 728 -8.40 9.99 9.84
N GLY A 729 -8.46 9.35 11.01
CA GLY A 729 -7.34 8.62 11.60
C GLY A 729 -6.21 9.52 12.09
N VAL A 730 -6.55 10.72 12.59
CA VAL A 730 -5.60 11.80 12.92
C VAL A 730 -5.44 12.03 14.41
N ASP A 731 -4.25 12.45 14.82
CA ASP A 731 -3.92 12.90 16.18
C ASP A 731 -4.37 14.35 16.44
N ILE A 732 -4.30 14.78 17.71
CA ILE A 732 -4.79 16.09 18.16
C ILE A 732 -4.04 17.24 17.45
N ALA A 733 -2.72 17.13 17.31
CA ALA A 733 -1.91 18.15 16.63
C ALA A 733 -2.32 18.32 15.15
N THR A 734 -2.55 17.20 14.46
CA THR A 734 -3.03 17.19 13.07
C THR A 734 -4.46 17.74 12.94
N VAL A 735 -5.34 17.47 13.92
CA VAL A 735 -6.69 18.07 13.96
C VAL A 735 -6.60 19.60 14.05
N GLU A 736 -5.76 20.13 14.93
CA GLU A 736 -5.57 21.58 15.06
C GLU A 736 -4.95 22.20 13.79
N GLU A 737 -3.94 21.56 13.19
CA GLU A 737 -3.38 21.98 11.89
C GLU A 737 -4.47 22.03 10.82
N PHE A 738 -5.30 20.98 10.71
CA PHE A 738 -6.38 20.90 9.72
C PHE A 738 -7.43 21.98 9.94
N LEU A 739 -7.90 22.19 11.18
CA LEU A 739 -8.87 23.24 11.48
C LEU A 739 -8.36 24.63 11.08
N ILE A 740 -7.10 24.95 11.42
CA ILE A 740 -6.47 26.22 11.05
C ILE A 740 -6.36 26.33 9.52
N ARG A 741 -5.78 25.32 8.87
CA ARG A 741 -5.48 25.30 7.44
C ARG A 741 -6.74 25.34 6.57
N LEU A 742 -7.76 24.54 6.89
CA LEU A 742 -9.04 24.52 6.18
C LEU A 742 -9.82 25.84 6.35
N SER A 743 -9.86 26.39 7.57
CA SER A 743 -10.54 27.67 7.84
C SER A 743 -9.87 28.85 7.15
N GLN A 744 -8.53 28.90 7.16
CA GLN A 744 -7.77 29.88 6.37
C GLN A 744 -8.03 29.73 4.87
N GLY A 745 -8.09 28.48 4.36
CA GLY A 745 -8.43 28.21 2.97
C GLY A 745 -9.84 28.66 2.58
N LEU A 746 -10.83 28.52 3.47
CA LEU A 746 -12.21 28.99 3.22
C LEU A 746 -12.32 30.52 3.16
N ASN A 747 -11.50 31.26 3.92
CA ASN A 747 -11.50 32.72 3.93
C ASN A 747 -11.08 33.35 2.58
N GLY A 748 -10.68 32.54 1.60
CA GLY A 748 -10.78 32.87 0.18
C GLY A 748 -10.46 31.65 -0.68
N LEU A 749 -11.39 30.71 -0.78
CA LEU A 749 -11.14 29.49 -1.54
C LEU A 749 -11.06 29.82 -3.05
N VAL A 750 -9.89 29.63 -3.65
CA VAL A 750 -9.66 29.91 -5.08
C VAL A 750 -9.95 28.65 -5.89
N LEU A 751 -10.97 28.74 -6.75
CA LEU A 751 -11.43 27.63 -7.60
C LEU A 751 -10.95 27.72 -9.06
N HIS A 752 -10.18 28.76 -9.41
CA HIS A 752 -9.63 28.94 -10.76
C HIS A 752 -8.49 27.95 -11.08
N SER A 753 -7.77 27.47 -10.08
CA SER A 753 -6.75 26.43 -10.23
C SER A 753 -6.72 25.52 -8.99
N TYR A 754 -6.15 24.33 -9.15
CA TYR A 754 -6.00 23.36 -8.06
C TYR A 754 -4.84 23.66 -7.12
N LEU A 755 -4.04 24.72 -7.36
CA LEU A 755 -2.84 25.03 -6.59
C LEU A 755 -3.14 25.27 -5.09
N HIS A 756 -4.27 25.90 -4.77
CA HIS A 756 -4.71 26.09 -3.38
C HIS A 756 -5.07 24.74 -2.73
N LEU A 757 -5.87 23.90 -3.39
CA LEU A 757 -6.19 22.55 -2.88
C LEU A 757 -4.94 21.68 -2.71
N LEU A 758 -3.97 21.77 -3.62
CA LEU A 758 -2.67 21.10 -3.52
C LEU A 758 -1.87 21.60 -2.30
N TYR A 759 -1.85 22.90 -2.01
CA TYR A 759 -1.24 23.45 -0.79
C TYR A 759 -1.89 22.91 0.49
N LEU A 760 -3.22 22.80 0.51
CA LEU A 760 -4.01 22.26 1.63
C LEU A 760 -3.84 20.75 1.86
N ILE A 761 -3.21 20.01 0.94
CA ILE A 761 -2.94 18.55 1.05
C ILE A 761 -1.45 18.19 0.94
N THR A 762 -0.57 19.18 0.78
CA THR A 762 0.88 18.96 0.85
C THR A 762 1.25 18.51 2.26
N PRO A 763 1.96 17.37 2.44
CA PRO A 763 2.39 16.92 3.77
C PRO A 763 3.57 17.77 4.28
N THR A 764 3.43 18.29 5.50
CA THR A 764 4.40 19.21 6.13
C THR A 764 5.79 18.59 6.32
N GLU A 765 5.86 17.28 6.58
CA GLU A 765 7.08 16.45 6.70
C GLU A 765 8.08 16.60 5.52
N PHE A 766 7.58 16.93 4.32
CA PHE A 766 8.43 17.08 3.14
C PHE A 766 9.17 18.42 3.10
N SER A 767 8.72 19.42 3.89
CA SER A 767 9.36 20.75 3.97
C SER A 767 10.76 20.74 4.62
N THR A 768 11.08 19.69 5.37
CA THR A 768 12.41 19.46 5.97
C THR A 768 13.25 18.44 5.21
N SER A 769 12.62 17.37 4.69
CA SER A 769 13.31 16.25 4.05
C SER A 769 13.64 16.46 2.56
N VAL A 770 12.94 17.35 1.87
CA VAL A 770 13.23 17.70 0.47
C VAL A 770 14.24 18.86 0.42
N PRO A 771 15.34 18.75 -0.34
CA PRO A 771 16.27 19.85 -0.56
C PRO A 771 15.56 21.08 -1.15
N PHE A 772 15.68 22.19 -0.44
CA PHE A 772 15.16 23.48 -0.89
C PHE A 772 16.24 24.24 -1.68
N SER A 773 15.89 24.71 -2.89
CA SER A 773 16.74 25.60 -3.70
C SER A 773 15.99 26.89 -3.99
N ALA A 774 16.55 28.02 -3.56
CA ALA A 774 15.95 29.34 -3.75
C ALA A 774 15.86 29.72 -5.25
N ASP A 775 16.87 29.36 -6.04
CA ASP A 775 16.91 29.65 -7.49
C ASP A 775 15.83 28.87 -8.24
N ILE A 776 15.70 27.57 -7.97
CA ILE A 776 14.65 26.72 -8.55
C ILE A 776 13.27 27.22 -8.10
N PHE A 777 13.13 27.61 -6.83
CA PHE A 777 11.88 28.16 -6.32
C PHE A 777 11.47 29.46 -7.04
N TYR A 778 12.41 30.39 -7.23
CA TYR A 778 12.17 31.63 -7.97
C TYR A 778 11.81 31.37 -9.44
N GLN A 779 12.50 30.44 -10.12
CA GLN A 779 12.16 30.03 -11.48
C GLN A 779 10.77 29.37 -11.56
N ALA A 780 10.41 28.53 -10.60
CA ALA A 780 9.09 27.91 -10.54
C ALA A 780 7.99 28.95 -10.27
N TYR A 781 8.21 29.88 -9.33
CA TYR A 781 7.28 30.96 -9.00
C TYR A 781 7.04 31.91 -10.18
N THR A 782 8.11 32.34 -10.86
CA THR A 782 8.00 33.23 -12.03
C THR A 782 7.40 32.56 -13.26
N SER A 783 7.30 31.23 -13.28
CA SER A 783 6.58 30.46 -14.31
C SER A 783 5.07 30.31 -14.06
N LEU A 784 4.55 30.80 -12.93
CA LEU A 784 3.14 30.74 -12.58
C LEU A 784 2.28 31.69 -13.43
N SER A 785 1.01 31.32 -13.62
CA SER A 785 0.03 32.23 -14.22
C SER A 785 -0.32 33.37 -13.28
N ALA A 786 -0.85 34.49 -13.79
CA ALA A 786 -1.31 35.59 -12.94
C ALA A 786 -2.38 35.15 -11.90
N HIS A 787 -3.19 34.14 -12.22
CA HIS A 787 -4.14 33.54 -11.28
C HIS A 787 -3.45 32.73 -10.18
N ASP A 788 -2.41 31.97 -10.52
CA ASP A 788 -1.65 31.17 -9.56
C ASP A 788 -0.73 32.05 -8.67
N ILE A 789 -0.25 33.18 -9.18
CA ILE A 789 0.44 34.19 -8.38
C ILE A 789 -0.53 34.79 -7.35
N ALA A 790 -1.77 35.10 -7.73
CA ALA A 790 -2.78 35.56 -6.77
C ALA A 790 -3.10 34.51 -5.69
N VAL A 791 -3.13 33.22 -6.04
CA VAL A 791 -3.21 32.11 -5.06
C VAL A 791 -2.00 32.13 -4.11
N ALA A 792 -0.79 32.30 -4.65
CA ALA A 792 0.43 32.33 -3.87
C ALA A 792 0.47 33.54 -2.90
N GLU A 793 0.11 34.73 -3.37
CA GLU A 793 0.00 35.93 -2.54
C GLU A 793 -0.99 35.75 -1.39
N GLN A 794 -2.13 35.12 -1.66
CA GLN A 794 -3.15 34.84 -0.65
C GLN A 794 -2.69 33.83 0.42
N ILE A 795 -1.87 32.84 0.02
CA ILE A 795 -1.18 31.92 0.94
C ILE A 795 -0.09 32.65 1.77
N GLY A 796 0.29 33.87 1.38
CA GLY A 796 1.33 34.68 2.02
C GLY A 796 2.69 34.65 1.31
N VAL A 797 2.74 34.13 0.08
CA VAL A 797 3.94 34.01 -0.76
C VAL A 797 3.95 35.09 -1.84
N SER A 798 4.44 36.27 -1.48
CA SER A 798 4.62 37.38 -2.43
C SER A 798 5.92 37.29 -3.23
N GLU A 799 5.89 37.79 -4.47
CA GLU A 799 7.05 37.82 -5.37
C GLU A 799 8.28 38.46 -4.71
N ARG A 800 8.08 39.56 -3.98
CA ARG A 800 9.13 40.24 -3.19
C ARG A 800 9.84 39.30 -2.22
N THR A 801 9.09 38.39 -1.58
CA THR A 801 9.65 37.44 -0.61
C THR A 801 10.50 36.39 -1.32
N VAL A 802 10.03 35.88 -2.46
CA VAL A 802 10.75 34.89 -3.28
C VAL A 802 12.02 35.49 -3.88
N MET A 803 11.95 36.71 -4.43
CA MET A 803 13.09 37.44 -4.98
C MET A 803 14.17 37.72 -3.92
N LEU A 804 13.79 38.15 -2.71
CA LEU A 804 14.73 38.37 -1.61
C LEU A 804 15.43 37.06 -1.21
N MET A 805 14.70 35.95 -1.19
CA MET A 805 15.25 34.63 -0.86
C MET A 805 16.27 34.15 -1.91
N ALA A 806 15.98 34.32 -3.21
CA ALA A 806 16.93 34.05 -4.29
C ALA A 806 18.18 34.93 -4.21
N SER A 807 18.05 36.17 -3.71
CA SER A 807 19.20 37.07 -3.48
C SER A 807 20.08 36.71 -2.26
N GLY A 808 19.83 35.55 -1.62
CA GLY A 808 20.57 35.08 -0.45
C GLY A 808 20.32 35.88 0.84
N ARG A 809 19.32 36.77 0.85
CA ARG A 809 19.00 37.61 2.01
C ARG A 809 18.06 36.85 2.96
N SER A 810 18.43 36.79 4.24
CA SER A 810 17.60 36.15 5.25
C SER A 810 16.26 36.88 5.42
N PHE A 811 15.18 36.10 5.49
CA PHE A 811 13.84 36.56 5.84
C PHE A 811 13.34 35.79 7.06
N GLY A 812 12.50 36.44 7.88
CA GLY A 812 12.09 35.97 9.20
C GLY A 812 11.11 34.78 9.20
N LYS A 813 10.24 34.72 10.22
CA LYS A 813 9.45 33.55 10.66
C LYS A 813 8.66 32.74 9.60
N ASN A 814 8.49 33.23 8.37
CA ASN A 814 7.66 32.60 7.33
C ASN A 814 8.38 31.54 6.47
N GLN A 815 9.62 31.13 6.78
CA GLN A 815 10.37 30.17 5.96
C GLN A 815 9.65 28.82 5.77
N MET A 816 8.86 28.37 6.74
CA MET A 816 8.07 27.13 6.60
C MET A 816 6.98 27.25 5.53
N ILE A 817 6.29 28.38 5.42
CA ILE A 817 5.27 28.63 4.39
C ILE A 817 5.91 28.58 2.99
N LEU A 818 7.09 29.21 2.82
CA LEU A 818 7.83 29.21 1.56
C LEU A 818 8.27 27.80 1.16
N ARG A 819 8.78 27.01 2.11
CA ARG A 819 9.14 25.60 1.90
C ARG A 819 7.92 24.76 1.53
N HIS A 820 6.83 24.87 2.28
CA HIS A 820 5.60 24.12 2.03
C HIS A 820 4.98 24.47 0.67
N PHE A 821 5.00 25.75 0.28
CA PHE A 821 4.57 26.17 -1.05
C PHE A 821 5.51 25.66 -2.16
N TYR A 822 6.84 25.64 -1.94
CA TYR A 822 7.79 24.98 -2.86
C TYR A 822 7.48 23.49 -3.06
N ILE A 823 7.16 22.73 -2.00
CA ILE A 823 6.70 21.34 -2.13
C ILE A 823 5.37 21.25 -2.88
N SER A 824 4.46 22.19 -2.64
CA SER A 824 3.18 22.28 -3.34
C SER A 824 3.35 22.52 -4.84
N LEU A 825 4.39 23.25 -5.26
CA LEU A 825 4.73 23.43 -6.68
C LEU A 825 5.26 22.15 -7.33
N ILE A 826 5.96 21.27 -6.59
CA ILE A 826 6.35 19.93 -7.09
C ILE A 826 5.11 19.10 -7.41
N LEU A 827 4.10 19.13 -6.54
CA LEU A 827 2.79 18.50 -6.79
C LEU A 827 2.02 19.18 -7.92
N TYR A 828 2.08 20.51 -8.03
CA TYR A 828 1.41 21.27 -9.09
C TYR A 828 1.94 20.93 -10.48
N ASP A 829 3.26 20.77 -10.64
CA ASP A 829 3.83 20.32 -11.90
C ASP A 829 3.38 18.91 -12.29
N LEU A 830 3.28 17.97 -11.32
CA LEU A 830 2.75 16.62 -11.56
C LEU A 830 1.28 16.66 -11.96
N TRP A 831 0.47 17.48 -11.26
CA TRP A 831 -0.93 17.73 -11.55
C TRP A 831 -1.13 18.26 -12.98
N ASN A 832 -0.29 19.23 -13.37
CA ASN A 832 -0.18 19.81 -14.71
C ASN A 832 0.48 18.87 -15.72
N GLN A 833 0.32 17.56 -15.53
CA GLN A 833 0.58 16.52 -16.50
C GLN A 833 2.07 16.34 -16.88
N ASN A 834 3.01 16.91 -16.13
CA ASN A 834 4.41 16.57 -16.28
C ASN A 834 4.70 15.12 -15.86
N SER A 835 5.88 14.61 -16.22
CA SER A 835 6.34 13.28 -15.80
C SER A 835 7.09 13.36 -14.48
N VAL A 836 7.07 12.27 -13.69
CA VAL A 836 7.88 12.16 -12.46
C VAL A 836 9.37 12.41 -12.74
N TRP A 837 9.87 12.02 -13.93
CA TRP A 837 11.25 12.28 -14.37
C TRP A 837 11.55 13.75 -14.66
N SER A 838 10.66 14.46 -15.36
CA SER A 838 10.85 15.87 -15.69
C SER A 838 10.74 16.76 -14.45
N VAL A 839 9.81 16.45 -13.54
CA VAL A 839 9.69 17.13 -12.24
C VAL A 839 10.93 16.86 -11.37
N ALA A 840 11.36 15.59 -11.25
CA ALA A 840 12.57 15.24 -10.52
C ALA A 840 13.82 15.99 -11.02
N ARG A 841 13.95 16.16 -12.34
CA ARG A 841 15.04 16.92 -12.96
C ARG A 841 14.92 18.43 -12.69
N LYS A 842 13.72 19.02 -12.82
CA LYS A 842 13.47 20.46 -12.56
C LYS A 842 13.81 20.83 -11.12
N TYR A 843 13.42 20.00 -10.15
CA TYR A 843 13.63 20.26 -8.73
C TYR A 843 14.92 19.67 -8.13
N ASN A 844 15.77 19.05 -8.96
CA ASN A 844 17.02 18.40 -8.56
C ASN A 844 16.85 17.40 -7.39
N VAL A 845 15.84 16.54 -7.47
CA VAL A 845 15.50 15.51 -6.47
C VAL A 845 15.42 14.12 -7.09
N HIS A 846 15.58 13.07 -6.28
CA HIS A 846 15.38 11.71 -6.77
C HIS A 846 13.90 11.48 -7.13
N ARG A 847 13.64 10.88 -8.30
CA ARG A 847 12.30 10.50 -8.80
C ARG A 847 11.45 9.68 -7.82
N GLY A 848 12.05 8.81 -7.01
CA GLY A 848 11.34 8.11 -5.94
C GLY A 848 10.81 9.03 -4.83
N VAL A 849 11.48 10.15 -4.53
CA VAL A 849 10.98 11.17 -3.59
C VAL A 849 9.76 11.88 -4.15
N VAL A 850 9.77 12.21 -5.44
CA VAL A 850 8.63 12.84 -6.14
C VAL A 850 7.42 11.89 -6.18
N GLN A 851 7.62 10.59 -6.43
CA GLN A 851 6.55 9.60 -6.36
C GLN A 851 6.04 9.37 -4.92
N ASN A 852 6.93 9.34 -3.93
CA ASN A 852 6.54 9.20 -2.53
C ASN A 852 5.75 10.42 -2.04
N LEU A 853 6.17 11.64 -2.41
CA LEU A 853 5.43 12.87 -2.13
C LEU A 853 4.01 12.81 -2.70
N LEU A 854 3.85 12.34 -3.95
CA LEU A 854 2.52 12.17 -4.54
C LEU A 854 1.67 11.14 -3.79
N ASN A 855 2.26 10.00 -3.39
CA ASN A 855 1.57 8.97 -2.63
C ASN A 855 1.14 9.47 -1.24
N SER A 856 2.03 10.16 -0.51
CA SER A 856 1.75 10.76 0.80
C SER A 856 0.70 11.87 0.71
N ALA A 857 0.79 12.72 -0.32
CA ALA A 857 -0.20 13.77 -0.59
C ALA A 857 -1.59 13.17 -0.93
N SER A 858 -1.63 12.07 -1.68
CA SER A 858 -2.87 11.34 -1.99
C SER A 858 -3.49 10.69 -0.75
N ALA A 859 -2.67 10.11 0.13
CA ALA A 859 -3.10 9.56 1.40
C ALA A 859 -3.65 10.67 2.33
N LEU A 860 -2.92 11.78 2.46
CA LEU A 860 -3.32 12.93 3.27
C LEU A 860 -4.61 13.57 2.73
N ALA A 861 -4.78 13.67 1.41
CA ALA A 861 -6.02 14.13 0.80
C ALA A 861 -7.21 13.17 1.10
N GLY A 862 -6.98 11.86 1.16
CA GLY A 862 -7.99 10.88 1.57
C GLY A 862 -8.38 11.02 3.05
N THR A 863 -7.40 11.16 3.94
CA THR A 863 -7.61 11.47 5.37
C THR A 863 -8.37 12.78 5.56
N LEU A 864 -7.98 13.84 4.83
CA LEU A 864 -8.63 15.16 4.89
C LEU A 864 -10.06 15.11 4.36
N ASN A 865 -10.31 14.32 3.29
CA ASN A 865 -11.66 14.07 2.78
C ASN A 865 -12.55 13.45 3.85
N ASN A 866 -12.08 12.38 4.51
CA ASN A 866 -12.82 11.68 5.57
C ASN A 866 -13.08 12.60 6.77
N PHE A 867 -12.07 13.36 7.19
CA PHE A 867 -12.18 14.36 8.26
C PHE A 867 -13.25 15.42 7.93
N CYS A 868 -13.27 15.93 6.69
CA CYS A 868 -14.26 16.93 6.28
C CYS A 868 -15.70 16.40 6.28
N GLN A 869 -15.96 15.09 6.10
CA GLN A 869 -17.33 14.57 5.95
C GLN A 869 -18.23 14.85 7.17
N GLU A 870 -17.69 14.84 8.39
CA GLU A 870 -18.46 15.04 9.63
C GLU A 870 -18.65 16.53 9.98
N LEU A 871 -17.92 17.45 9.35
CA LEU A 871 -17.88 18.87 9.72
C LEU A 871 -18.62 19.74 8.69
N ASN A 872 -19.79 20.26 9.06
CA ASN A 872 -20.67 21.00 8.14
C ASN A 872 -20.07 22.33 7.66
N ASP A 873 -19.25 22.99 8.47
CA ASP A 873 -18.56 24.23 8.10
C ASP A 873 -17.64 24.06 6.88
N PHE A 874 -17.12 22.84 6.69
CA PHE A 874 -16.23 22.45 5.59
C PHE A 874 -16.97 21.88 4.36
N TRP A 875 -18.25 22.22 4.17
CA TRP A 875 -19.10 21.74 3.06
C TRP A 875 -18.43 21.85 1.67
N ALA A 876 -17.68 22.92 1.41
CA ALA A 876 -17.00 23.12 0.12
C ALA A 876 -15.97 22.01 -0.14
N TYR A 877 -15.21 21.60 0.88
CA TYR A 877 -14.26 20.51 0.77
C TYR A 877 -14.94 19.14 0.69
N LYS A 878 -16.10 18.95 1.34
CA LYS A 878 -16.90 17.71 1.16
C LYS A 878 -17.28 17.46 -0.31
N LEU A 879 -17.47 18.52 -1.10
CA LEU A 879 -17.79 18.45 -2.53
C LEU A 879 -16.54 18.39 -3.42
N LEU A 880 -15.48 19.11 -3.08
CA LEU A 880 -14.28 19.23 -3.92
C LEU A 880 -13.29 18.08 -3.76
N LEU A 881 -13.09 17.59 -2.53
CA LEU A 881 -12.07 16.58 -2.24
C LEU A 881 -12.35 15.19 -2.85
N PRO A 882 -13.58 14.64 -2.91
CA PRO A 882 -13.80 13.26 -3.36
C PRO A 882 -13.28 12.96 -4.77
N ASP A 883 -13.48 13.86 -5.74
CA ASP A 883 -12.98 13.68 -7.10
C ASP A 883 -11.54 14.16 -7.26
N PHE A 884 -11.13 15.18 -6.52
CA PHE A 884 -9.74 15.63 -6.47
C PHE A 884 -8.79 14.53 -5.94
N VAL A 885 -9.18 13.79 -4.89
CA VAL A 885 -8.42 12.64 -4.36
C VAL A 885 -8.23 11.55 -5.41
N LYS A 886 -9.28 11.23 -6.18
CA LYS A 886 -9.22 10.24 -7.29
C LYS A 886 -8.29 10.70 -8.41
N GLN A 887 -8.31 11.98 -8.78
CA GLN A 887 -7.41 12.55 -9.78
C GLN A 887 -5.96 12.56 -9.30
N LEU A 888 -5.72 13.04 -8.07
CA LEU A 888 -4.40 13.15 -7.45
C LEU A 888 -3.70 11.79 -7.38
N SER A 889 -4.44 10.76 -6.97
CA SER A 889 -3.98 9.36 -6.86
C SER A 889 -3.25 8.81 -8.10
N TYR A 890 -3.56 9.35 -9.28
CA TYR A 890 -2.99 8.92 -10.56
C TYR A 890 -2.29 10.05 -11.35
N CYS A 891 -2.47 11.31 -10.96
CA CYS A 891 -2.15 12.51 -11.74
C CYS A 891 -2.57 12.39 -13.22
N VAL A 892 -3.80 11.93 -13.48
CA VAL A 892 -4.41 11.85 -14.81
C VAL A 892 -5.67 12.69 -14.91
N THR A 893 -6.06 13.03 -16.13
CA THR A 893 -7.39 13.59 -16.42
C THR A 893 -8.48 12.58 -16.06
N MET A 894 -9.64 13.06 -15.59
CA MET A 894 -10.78 12.24 -15.15
C MET A 894 -11.15 11.13 -16.16
N GLU A 895 -11.08 11.43 -17.45
CA GLU A 895 -11.39 10.51 -18.55
C GLU A 895 -10.52 9.25 -18.58
N LEU A 896 -9.33 9.28 -17.98
CA LEU A 896 -8.39 8.15 -17.95
C LEU A 896 -8.52 7.30 -16.67
N ILE A 897 -9.18 7.79 -15.62
CA ILE A 897 -9.29 7.08 -14.33
C ILE A 897 -9.88 5.66 -14.48
N PRO A 898 -10.96 5.43 -15.25
CA PRO A 898 -11.49 4.07 -15.45
C PRO A 898 -10.50 3.10 -16.11
N LEU A 899 -9.55 3.62 -16.90
CA LEU A 899 -8.51 2.82 -17.53
C LEU A 899 -7.36 2.51 -16.57
N MET A 900 -7.07 3.42 -15.62
CA MET A 900 -6.05 3.24 -14.58
C MET A 900 -6.42 2.16 -13.54
N GLU A 901 -7.69 1.73 -13.47
CA GLU A 901 -8.10 0.56 -12.67
C GLU A 901 -7.45 -0.75 -13.15
N LEU A 902 -7.00 -0.82 -14.42
CA LEU A 902 -6.47 -2.03 -15.01
C LEU A 902 -4.99 -2.24 -14.63
N PRO A 903 -4.59 -3.43 -14.11
CA PRO A 903 -3.27 -3.65 -13.51
C PRO A 903 -2.08 -3.53 -14.48
N ALA A 904 -2.33 -3.61 -15.80
CA ALA A 904 -1.34 -3.44 -16.86
C ALA A 904 -1.46 -2.10 -17.61
N VAL A 905 -2.27 -1.16 -17.11
CA VAL A 905 -2.51 0.14 -17.74
C VAL A 905 -2.00 1.26 -16.84
N LYS A 906 -0.89 1.89 -17.29
CA LYS A 906 -0.31 3.09 -16.71
C LYS A 906 -0.73 4.32 -17.48
N ARG A 907 -0.45 5.53 -16.96
CA ARG A 907 -0.80 6.83 -17.55
C ARG A 907 -0.49 6.95 -19.05
N GLY A 908 0.67 6.47 -19.51
CA GLY A 908 1.02 6.45 -20.94
C GLY A 908 0.15 5.50 -21.77
N ARG A 909 -0.06 4.27 -21.26
CA ARG A 909 -0.91 3.26 -21.91
C ARG A 909 -2.39 3.63 -21.89
N ALA A 910 -2.88 4.26 -20.82
CA ALA A 910 -4.23 4.80 -20.70
C ALA A 910 -4.48 5.86 -21.79
N LYS A 911 -3.55 6.80 -21.99
CA LYS A 911 -3.62 7.77 -23.10
C LYS A 911 -3.67 7.08 -24.45
N GLN A 912 -2.82 6.08 -24.71
CA GLN A 912 -2.84 5.33 -25.96
C GLN A 912 -4.17 4.59 -26.19
N LEU A 913 -4.68 3.88 -25.18
CA LEU A 913 -5.97 3.18 -25.23
C LEU A 913 -7.12 4.16 -25.53
N TYR A 914 -7.15 5.28 -24.83
CA TYR A 914 -8.18 6.31 -24.99
C TYR A 914 -8.15 6.95 -26.39
N VAL A 915 -6.96 7.28 -26.92
CA VAL A 915 -6.77 7.78 -28.29
C VAL A 915 -7.15 6.73 -29.34
N ALA A 916 -6.89 5.45 -29.08
CA ALA A 916 -7.32 4.33 -29.94
C ALA A 916 -8.84 4.02 -29.86
N GLY A 917 -9.60 4.78 -29.07
CA GLY A 917 -11.06 4.67 -28.93
C GLY A 917 -11.53 3.79 -27.76
N TYR A 918 -10.63 3.17 -27.01
CA TYR A 918 -10.94 2.36 -25.82
C TYR A 918 -11.07 3.26 -24.59
N LYS A 919 -12.23 3.92 -24.44
CA LYS A 919 -12.45 4.94 -23.40
C LYS A 919 -12.91 4.38 -22.06
N THR A 920 -13.58 3.22 -22.07
CA THR A 920 -14.19 2.62 -20.88
C THR A 920 -13.80 1.15 -20.73
N LEU A 921 -13.97 0.59 -19.52
CA LEU A 921 -13.75 -0.84 -19.27
C LEU A 921 -14.58 -1.74 -20.21
N PRO A 922 -15.87 -1.45 -20.50
CA PRO A 922 -16.64 -2.19 -21.51
C PRO A 922 -16.04 -2.17 -22.93
N ASP A 923 -15.42 -1.07 -23.36
CA ASP A 923 -14.80 -0.98 -24.69
C ASP A 923 -13.59 -1.92 -24.78
N ILE A 924 -12.79 -1.96 -23.72
CA ILE A 924 -11.65 -2.89 -23.59
C ILE A 924 -12.13 -4.34 -23.50
N ALA A 925 -13.14 -4.64 -22.69
CA ALA A 925 -13.64 -6.00 -22.51
C ALA A 925 -14.28 -6.60 -23.79
N LYS A 926 -14.79 -5.75 -24.69
CA LYS A 926 -15.30 -6.14 -26.02
C LYS A 926 -14.21 -6.23 -27.09
N ALA A 927 -13.03 -5.66 -26.85
CA ALA A 927 -11.96 -5.62 -27.83
C ALA A 927 -11.38 -7.02 -28.12
N HIS A 928 -10.94 -7.23 -29.35
CA HIS A 928 -10.13 -8.39 -29.70
C HIS A 928 -8.63 -8.06 -29.57
N PRO A 929 -7.77 -8.97 -29.05
CA PRO A 929 -6.38 -8.64 -28.75
C PRO A 929 -5.53 -8.23 -29.96
N ARG A 930 -5.83 -8.75 -31.17
CA ARG A 930 -5.10 -8.39 -32.41
C ARG A 930 -5.32 -6.92 -32.78
N ASP A 931 -6.58 -6.51 -32.84
CA ASP A 931 -7.02 -5.16 -33.18
C ASP A 931 -6.43 -4.11 -32.21
N MET A 932 -6.27 -4.49 -30.94
CA MET A 932 -5.65 -3.63 -29.92
C MET A 932 -4.14 -3.49 -30.13
N VAL A 933 -3.44 -4.56 -30.53
CA VAL A 933 -2.00 -4.53 -30.88
C VAL A 933 -1.75 -3.73 -32.15
N GLU A 934 -2.61 -3.85 -33.17
CA GLU A 934 -2.49 -3.10 -34.42
C GLU A 934 -2.69 -1.59 -34.22
N LYS A 935 -3.65 -1.19 -33.39
CA LYS A 935 -3.94 0.22 -33.11
C LYS A 935 -2.98 0.89 -32.12
N ILE A 936 -2.24 0.12 -31.32
CA ILE A 936 -1.44 0.66 -30.20
C ILE A 936 0.03 0.33 -30.40
N VAL A 937 0.81 1.38 -30.72
CA VAL A 937 2.26 1.30 -30.91
C VAL A 937 2.94 0.69 -29.69
N HIS A 938 3.78 -0.31 -29.93
CA HIS A 938 4.52 -1.08 -28.92
C HIS A 938 3.62 -1.68 -27.82
N LEU A 939 2.50 -2.32 -28.20
CA LEU A 939 1.73 -3.18 -27.30
C LEU A 939 2.01 -4.67 -27.60
N PRO A 940 2.61 -5.45 -26.67
CA PRO A 940 2.75 -6.89 -26.85
C PRO A 940 1.39 -7.62 -26.79
N TYR A 941 1.20 -8.63 -27.62
CA TYR A 941 -0.02 -9.45 -27.65
C TYR A 941 -0.37 -10.08 -26.30
N LYS A 942 0.63 -10.50 -25.51
CA LYS A 942 0.45 -11.01 -24.14
C LYS A 942 -0.16 -9.93 -23.23
N THR A 943 0.33 -8.69 -23.32
CA THR A 943 -0.17 -7.55 -22.54
C THR A 943 -1.58 -7.14 -22.97
N ALA A 944 -1.88 -7.15 -24.27
CA ALA A 944 -3.24 -6.89 -24.78
C ALA A 944 -4.25 -7.91 -24.20
N ASN A 945 -3.91 -9.20 -24.19
CA ASN A 945 -4.74 -10.24 -23.56
C ASN A 945 -4.92 -10.00 -22.05
N GLN A 946 -3.86 -9.67 -21.32
CA GLN A 946 -3.94 -9.36 -19.88
C GLN A 946 -4.86 -8.17 -19.59
N ILE A 947 -4.77 -7.10 -20.39
CA ILE A 947 -5.63 -5.90 -20.28
C ILE A 947 -7.11 -6.27 -20.52
N ILE A 948 -7.40 -7.03 -21.58
CA ILE A 948 -8.77 -7.44 -21.93
C ILE A 948 -9.36 -8.40 -20.88
N SER A 949 -8.58 -9.39 -20.41
CA SER A 949 -9.03 -10.33 -19.38
C SER A 949 -9.28 -9.63 -18.04
N ALA A 950 -8.40 -8.71 -17.62
CA ALA A 950 -8.62 -7.92 -16.41
C ALA A 950 -9.88 -7.05 -16.50
N ALA A 951 -10.14 -6.41 -17.66
CA ALA A 951 -11.37 -5.65 -17.87
C ALA A 951 -12.63 -6.53 -17.79
N LYS A 952 -12.59 -7.74 -18.36
CA LYS A 952 -13.68 -8.72 -18.24
C LYS A 952 -13.92 -9.13 -16.78
N MET A 953 -12.86 -9.46 -16.03
CA MET A 953 -12.96 -9.83 -14.61
C MET A 953 -13.58 -8.71 -13.77
N ILE A 954 -13.08 -7.47 -13.88
CA ILE A 954 -13.61 -6.32 -13.13
C ILE A 954 -15.08 -6.05 -13.46
N LEU A 955 -15.49 -6.21 -14.73
CA LEU A 955 -16.90 -6.06 -15.12
C LEU A 955 -17.79 -7.22 -14.63
N MET A 956 -17.28 -8.46 -14.63
CA MET A 956 -18.00 -9.59 -14.05
C MET A 956 -18.20 -9.41 -12.55
N GLU A 957 -17.16 -9.00 -11.81
CA GLU A 957 -17.27 -8.71 -10.37
C GLU A 957 -18.23 -7.55 -10.08
N LYS A 958 -18.16 -6.44 -10.84
CA LYS A 958 -19.10 -5.32 -10.71
C LYS A 958 -20.54 -5.75 -11.02
N ALA A 959 -20.76 -6.62 -12.01
CA ALA A 959 -22.08 -7.16 -12.34
C ALA A 959 -22.61 -8.17 -11.31
N GLU A 960 -21.73 -8.97 -10.70
CA GLU A 960 -22.07 -9.88 -9.61
C GLU A 960 -22.42 -9.11 -8.34
N THR A 961 -21.62 -8.09 -8.00
CA THR A 961 -21.90 -7.15 -6.88
C THR A 961 -23.28 -6.51 -7.03
N LEU A 962 -23.59 -5.94 -8.21
CA LEU A 962 -24.89 -5.30 -8.46
C LEU A 962 -26.08 -6.26 -8.38
N ARG A 963 -25.87 -7.57 -8.64
CA ARG A 963 -26.89 -8.60 -8.43
C ARG A 963 -27.08 -8.90 -6.94
N GLU A 964 -26.00 -9.06 -6.18
CA GLU A 964 -26.08 -9.28 -4.72
C GLU A 964 -26.72 -8.06 -4.00
N GLU A 965 -26.41 -6.83 -4.42
CA GLU A 965 -27.04 -5.59 -3.92
C GLU A 965 -28.54 -5.54 -4.27
N ALA A 966 -28.93 -5.92 -5.49
CA ALA A 966 -30.34 -5.99 -5.88
C ALA A 966 -31.11 -7.09 -5.13
N GLU A 967 -30.49 -8.27 -4.91
CA GLU A 967 -31.04 -9.35 -4.08
C GLU A 967 -31.25 -8.87 -2.63
N LEU A 968 -30.27 -8.16 -2.04
CA LEU A 968 -30.35 -7.58 -0.71
C LEU A 968 -31.50 -6.55 -0.58
N LEU A 969 -31.61 -5.63 -1.54
CA LEU A 969 -32.68 -4.63 -1.55
C LEU A 969 -34.05 -5.29 -1.66
N MET A 970 -34.23 -6.31 -2.52
CA MET A 970 -35.51 -7.02 -2.61
C MET A 970 -35.89 -7.71 -1.29
N GLU A 971 -34.93 -8.31 -0.57
CA GLU A 971 -35.20 -8.88 0.76
C GLU A 971 -35.55 -7.82 1.82
N GLU A 972 -34.94 -6.63 1.77
CA GLU A 972 -35.33 -5.52 2.65
C GLU A 972 -36.73 -5.00 2.32
N PHE A 973 -37.08 -4.90 1.03
CA PHE A 973 -38.44 -4.58 0.61
C PHE A 973 -39.44 -5.63 1.10
N ASP A 974 -39.17 -6.92 0.95
CA ASP A 974 -40.04 -8.01 1.44
C ASP A 974 -40.17 -7.99 2.98
N LYS A 975 -39.07 -7.75 3.72
CA LYS A 975 -39.10 -7.59 5.18
C LYS A 975 -39.94 -6.40 5.60
N ASN A 976 -39.76 -5.25 4.97
CA ASN A 976 -40.53 -4.03 5.26
C ASN A 976 -42.01 -4.20 4.91
N PHE A 977 -42.34 -4.90 3.82
CA PHE A 977 -43.72 -5.26 3.49
C PHE A 977 -44.32 -6.20 4.54
N SER A 978 -43.55 -7.17 5.04
CA SER A 978 -44.00 -8.06 6.11
C SER A 978 -44.24 -7.32 7.44
N MET A 979 -43.41 -6.33 7.78
CA MET A 979 -43.65 -5.46 8.95
C MET A 979 -44.88 -4.58 8.77
N LEU A 980 -45.15 -4.07 7.56
CA LEU A 980 -46.36 -3.30 7.25
C LEU A 980 -47.64 -4.16 7.29
N GLU A 981 -47.59 -5.45 6.93
CA GLU A 981 -48.69 -6.39 7.20
C GLU A 981 -48.88 -6.61 8.71
N ILE A 982 -47.81 -6.72 9.51
CA ILE A 982 -47.90 -6.96 10.95
C ILE A 982 -48.41 -5.71 11.70
N GLY A 983 -47.95 -4.51 11.34
CA GLY A 983 -48.37 -3.24 11.96
C GLY A 983 -49.85 -2.89 11.72
N ASN A 984 -50.45 -3.42 10.65
CA ASN A 984 -51.89 -3.30 10.40
C ASN A 984 -52.74 -4.36 11.13
N ILE A 985 -52.12 -5.29 11.87
CA ILE A 985 -52.82 -6.32 12.67
C ILE A 985 -52.89 -5.92 14.16
N SER A 986 -52.10 -4.94 14.62
CA SER A 986 -52.08 -4.47 16.02
C SER A 986 -53.00 -3.27 16.32
N VAL A 987 -53.94 -2.92 15.44
CA VAL A 987 -55.00 -1.92 15.71
C VAL A 987 -56.37 -2.47 15.33
N ASN A 988 -56.82 -3.48 16.08
CA ASN A 988 -58.23 -3.81 16.36
C ASN A 988 -58.30 -5.15 17.15
N PHE A 989 -58.20 -5.05 18.47
CA PHE A 989 -58.76 -6.00 19.45
C PHE A 989 -59.10 -5.24 20.73
#